data_AF-A0A3R6U5H2-F1
#
_entry.id   AF-A0A3R6U5H2-F1
#
_cell.length_a   1.000
_cell.length_b   1.000
_cell.length_c   1.000
_cell.angle_alpha   90.00
_cell.angle_beta   90.00
_cell.angle_gamma   90.00
#
_symmetry.space_group_name_H-M   'P 1'
#
loop_
_entity.id
_entity.type
_entity.pdbx_description
1 polymer ?
#
loop_
_entity_poly.entity_id
_entity_poly.type
_entity_poly.pdbx_seq_one_letter_code
_entity_poly.pdbx_strand_id
1 'polypeptide(L)'
;MKQLLFTLLGLLTFGGLQAQSIPASELYGLGSWDADSLGNHRVVVAVEKPADAVLATVEWRRRDLNPEDKNLIVVDAATGKQVTNVCRFTVNREKGEIAFQPQTVPGTYYIYYLKNVMSGSRYYPTVDYPPFENTASPEWMKKNKLSGKKAPSLPAAKVVQFQAIDQLNSFYPMEVIATAAETARLLKEHPSGKYILFTEDRKYPIRMTTDIPYKWIEEDRHDRFTGQADKGEYYVFQLGVWAARSNVENLHVDFSGLANAATGEQIPASSFTCFNTEGTDVTGTVFKKNCSVDKGKVQALWIGTQLPEHLSAGTYQGTVTVSAANAETKTVQVALNVSENVIADHGDNEPWRHSRLRWLNSQIGFDDEVIAPYTPLVLKDKTIRCLGREVTLSPLGLPANITSYFKETMTGIGSDGRSILAAPMELAADGGAWENLNFEITKHKQGTIAWKALNQNSRFLMDLEGKMESDGNIEYKVTLVAREDAAVEDIGLRTHLASGIGRYMMGLGEKGGYCPKDIRWKWDVEKNQDGPWIGDVNAGLQIRFYDDTYERPLNTNFYHQKPLHMPVSWCNNGNGGIDINQAADGTRINAYSGKRQVKKGDKLYYYFNVAITPFRTIDTDKQWRERYYHSYDFIEKVEKVGANVINIHHANGINPFINYPFLRTKEMKAYIDGAHARDMKVKIYNTVRELSNSCVEMYALRSLGNEIFSEGPGGGFSWLQEHLDPNYIGAWFVPHLKDAAIVNSGVSRWHNYYLEGLDWLVRHVGIDGLYIDDLAFDRMTMKRIRKILNRSNLGAMIDLHSANQYNPRDGFANSANLYLEHFPYLDRLWFGEYFNYDYPPEFWLIEVSGIPYGLMGEMLEGGGNPWRGMLYGMTGRSPRVDNGPLWKLWDSFGMQKSEMIGYWVKDNPVKTNSEKTLATVYRHMGDKTLISLATWEDTDAKVTLSIDWAKLGLDASKVTLHAPSVENFQQEASWRPGDEMVVPKGKGLLIIVK
;
A
#
# COMPACT_ATOMS: atom_id res chain seq x y z
N MET A 1 37.54 -54.14 61.43
CA MET A 1 37.15 -52.90 62.14
C MET A 1 37.77 -51.70 61.42
N LYS A 2 37.34 -51.09 60.31
CA LYS A 2 36.16 -51.13 59.41
C LYS A 2 34.79 -50.97 60.06
N GLN A 3 34.60 -49.82 60.71
CA GLN A 3 33.31 -49.16 60.97
C GLN A 3 33.65 -47.94 61.85
N LEU A 4 33.56 -46.72 61.30
CA LEU A 4 33.27 -45.42 61.99
C LEU A 4 33.67 -44.17 61.19
N LEU A 5 33.73 -44.22 59.85
CA LEU A 5 33.98 -43.03 59.03
C LEU A 5 32.98 -42.83 57.87
N PHE A 6 31.76 -43.36 58.01
CA PHE A 6 30.71 -43.27 56.99
C PHE A 6 29.46 -42.51 57.43
N THR A 7 29.48 -41.85 58.60
CA THR A 7 28.26 -41.28 59.20
C THR A 7 28.29 -39.76 59.42
N LEU A 8 29.18 -39.01 58.74
CA LEU A 8 29.24 -37.55 58.90
C LEU A 8 29.49 -36.75 57.60
N LEU A 9 29.26 -37.34 56.43
CA LEU A 9 29.35 -36.63 55.14
C LEU A 9 28.07 -36.76 54.28
N GLY A 10 26.91 -36.98 54.92
CA GLY A 10 25.61 -37.14 54.26
C GLY A 10 24.60 -36.03 54.52
N LEU A 11 24.99 -34.92 55.17
CA LEU A 11 24.04 -33.90 55.67
C LEU A 11 24.34 -32.45 55.27
N LEU A 12 25.25 -32.19 54.33
CA LEU A 12 25.60 -30.83 53.90
C LEU A 12 25.69 -30.70 52.36
N THR A 13 24.67 -31.13 51.64
CA THR A 13 24.41 -30.70 50.25
C THR A 13 22.91 -30.54 49.98
N PHE A 14 22.15 -30.00 50.93
CA PHE A 14 20.94 -29.25 50.55
C PHE A 14 21.40 -27.85 50.14
N GLY A 15 22.01 -27.75 48.96
CA GLY A 15 22.01 -26.49 48.23
C GLY A 15 20.56 -26.12 48.01
N GLY A 16 20.15 -24.94 48.47
CA GLY A 16 18.79 -24.46 48.28
C GLY A 16 18.44 -24.48 46.80
N LEU A 17 17.66 -25.48 46.39
CA LEU A 17 16.88 -25.42 45.16
C LEU A 17 15.89 -24.27 45.36
N GLN A 18 16.27 -23.06 44.93
CA GLN A 18 15.25 -22.08 44.65
C GLN A 18 14.41 -22.67 43.51
N ALA A 19 13.14 -22.94 43.80
CA ALA A 19 12.20 -23.43 42.80
C ALA A 19 12.12 -22.38 41.69
N GLN A 20 12.60 -22.73 40.50
CA GLN A 20 12.43 -21.90 39.32
C GLN A 20 10.94 -21.71 39.09
N SER A 21 10.46 -20.47 38.95
CA SER A 21 9.06 -20.25 38.58
C SER A 21 8.87 -20.72 37.14
N ILE A 22 8.10 -21.80 37.00
CA ILE A 22 7.72 -22.38 35.72
C ILE A 22 6.71 -21.42 35.08
N PRO A 23 6.95 -20.90 33.86
CA PRO A 23 5.93 -20.13 33.14
C PRO A 23 4.66 -20.95 33.03
N ALA A 24 3.55 -20.42 33.55
CA ALA A 24 2.25 -21.07 33.50
C ALA A 24 1.20 -19.99 33.20
N SER A 25 0.12 -20.36 32.51
CA SER A 25 -0.87 -19.41 31.99
C SER A 25 -1.42 -18.45 33.06
N GLU A 26 -1.61 -18.93 34.29
CA GLU A 26 -2.09 -18.18 35.45
C GLU A 26 -1.12 -17.10 35.95
N LEU A 27 0.18 -17.23 35.62
CA LEU A 27 1.19 -16.22 35.92
C LEU A 27 1.21 -15.08 34.91
N TYR A 28 0.49 -15.16 33.79
CA TYR A 28 0.44 -14.10 32.78
C TYR A 28 -0.96 -13.48 32.74
N GLY A 29 -1.02 -12.16 32.60
CA GLY A 29 -2.29 -11.44 32.56
C GLY A 29 -2.17 -10.07 31.91
N LEU A 30 -3.24 -9.30 32.00
CA LEU A 30 -3.30 -7.94 31.47
C LEU A 30 -3.41 -6.94 32.64
N GLY A 31 -2.92 -5.72 32.43
CA GLY A 31 -3.16 -4.61 33.35
C GLY A 31 -3.33 -3.29 32.61
N SER A 32 -3.71 -2.25 33.35
CA SER A 32 -3.96 -0.91 32.79
C SER A 32 -3.08 0.11 33.50
N TRP A 33 -2.29 0.86 32.72
CA TRP A 33 -1.48 1.98 33.18
C TRP A 33 -1.12 2.88 31.98
N ASP A 34 -0.46 4.00 32.25
CA ASP A 34 0.06 4.87 31.20
C ASP A 34 1.34 4.26 30.59
N ALA A 35 1.18 3.62 29.44
CA ALA A 35 2.27 2.98 28.71
C ALA A 35 3.33 3.98 28.24
N ASP A 36 2.94 5.24 27.97
CA ASP A 36 3.85 6.27 27.47
C ASP A 36 4.85 6.72 28.54
N SER A 37 4.57 6.47 29.83
CA SER A 37 5.48 6.78 30.93
C SER A 37 6.20 5.58 31.53
N LEU A 38 5.58 4.39 31.53
CA LEU A 38 6.09 3.21 32.25
C LEU A 38 6.50 2.04 31.32
N GLY A 39 6.25 2.15 30.00
CA GLY A 39 6.46 1.07 29.04
C GLY A 39 5.30 0.06 28.99
N ASN A 40 5.45 -0.99 28.19
CA ASN A 40 4.37 -1.92 27.87
C ASN A 40 4.22 -3.11 28.84
N HIS A 41 5.19 -3.29 29.76
CA HIS A 41 5.28 -4.52 30.56
C HIS A 41 5.59 -4.27 32.04
N ARG A 42 5.00 -5.09 32.91
CA ARG A 42 5.32 -5.10 34.36
C ARG A 42 5.25 -6.48 34.99
N VAL A 43 5.90 -6.60 36.15
CA VAL A 43 5.80 -7.74 37.05
C VAL A 43 5.15 -7.30 38.35
N VAL A 44 4.09 -7.97 38.75
CA VAL A 44 3.40 -7.77 40.03
C VAL A 44 4.10 -8.61 41.09
N VAL A 45 4.54 -7.98 42.18
CA VAL A 45 5.17 -8.68 43.31
C VAL A 45 4.47 -8.35 44.63
N ALA A 46 4.41 -9.31 45.53
CA ALA A 46 3.80 -9.17 46.86
C ALA A 46 4.87 -9.21 47.96
N VAL A 47 4.74 -8.30 48.92
CA VAL A 47 5.56 -8.24 50.13
C VAL A 47 4.66 -8.47 51.34
N GLU A 48 4.85 -9.60 52.02
CA GLU A 48 3.94 -10.01 53.11
C GLU A 48 4.37 -9.50 54.49
N LYS A 49 5.68 -9.37 54.74
CA LYS A 49 6.24 -9.08 56.06
C LYS A 49 7.13 -7.84 56.04
N PRO A 50 7.07 -6.96 57.07
CA PRO A 50 7.89 -5.76 57.13
C PRO A 50 9.39 -6.09 57.05
N ALA A 51 10.11 -5.39 56.17
CA ALA A 51 11.55 -5.50 56.01
C ALA A 51 12.12 -4.19 55.45
N ASP A 52 13.36 -3.85 55.82
CA ASP A 52 14.04 -2.64 55.32
C ASP A 52 14.49 -2.78 53.85
N ALA A 53 14.68 -4.01 53.38
CA ALA A 53 14.93 -4.35 51.98
C ALA A 53 14.35 -5.75 51.71
N VAL A 54 13.74 -5.93 50.55
CA VAL A 54 13.25 -7.22 50.05
C VAL A 54 13.89 -7.54 48.71
N LEU A 55 13.95 -8.81 48.33
CA LEU A 55 14.47 -9.27 47.04
C LEU A 55 13.38 -9.96 46.22
N ALA A 56 13.10 -9.44 45.04
CA ALA A 56 12.33 -10.12 44.00
C ALA A 56 13.29 -10.86 43.06
N THR A 57 13.15 -12.19 42.97
CA THR A 57 13.79 -13.00 41.92
C THR A 57 12.74 -13.29 40.85
N VAL A 58 12.96 -12.77 39.65
CA VAL A 58 12.00 -12.76 38.54
C VAL A 58 12.55 -13.59 37.38
N GLU A 59 11.98 -14.77 37.11
CA GLU A 59 12.35 -15.60 35.95
C GLU A 59 11.51 -15.21 34.72
N TRP A 60 11.72 -14.01 34.19
CA TRP A 60 10.86 -13.41 33.15
C TRP A 60 10.98 -14.01 31.75
N ARG A 61 12.09 -14.69 31.43
CA ARG A 61 12.39 -15.27 30.11
C ARG A 61 12.08 -14.33 28.93
N ARG A 62 12.78 -13.21 28.90
CA ARG A 62 12.66 -12.11 27.94
C ARG A 62 13.25 -12.43 26.56
N ARG A 63 12.49 -12.12 25.50
CA ARG A 63 12.98 -12.21 24.10
C ARG A 63 14.00 -11.12 23.76
N ASP A 64 13.87 -9.94 24.35
CA ASP A 64 14.72 -8.80 23.98
C ASP A 64 16.19 -9.00 24.38
N LEU A 65 17.11 -8.46 23.57
CA LEU A 65 18.54 -8.52 23.84
C LEU A 65 18.96 -7.47 24.88
N ASN A 66 20.02 -7.80 25.63
CA ASN A 66 20.67 -6.95 26.65
C ASN A 66 19.69 -6.29 27.64
N PRO A 67 18.84 -7.06 28.33
CA PRO A 67 17.88 -6.54 29.30
C PRO A 67 18.51 -5.76 30.47
N GLU A 68 19.79 -5.97 30.76
CA GLU A 68 20.60 -5.25 31.74
C GLU A 68 20.80 -3.77 31.41
N ASP A 69 20.79 -3.44 30.12
CA ASP A 69 21.02 -2.09 29.59
C ASP A 69 19.72 -1.26 29.55
N LYS A 70 18.58 -1.84 29.92
CA LYS A 70 17.27 -1.18 29.83
C LYS A 70 16.73 -0.83 31.21
N ASN A 71 16.08 0.32 31.29
CA ASN A 71 15.57 0.85 32.54
C ASN A 71 14.44 -0.03 33.12
N LEU A 72 14.36 0.00 34.45
CA LEU A 72 13.37 -0.71 35.26
C LEU A 72 13.02 0.18 36.45
N ILE A 73 11.73 0.28 36.73
CA ILE A 73 11.20 1.12 37.82
C ILE A 73 10.29 0.29 38.73
N VAL A 74 10.37 0.56 40.03
CA VAL A 74 9.52 -0.09 41.03
C VAL A 74 8.52 0.94 41.57
N VAL A 75 7.24 0.58 41.57
CA VAL A 75 6.15 1.45 42.03
C VAL A 75 5.36 0.74 43.12
N ASP A 76 5.08 1.44 44.20
CA ASP A 76 4.17 0.98 45.25
C ASP A 76 2.72 1.06 44.73
N ALA A 77 2.04 -0.09 44.64
CA ALA A 77 0.73 -0.17 44.00
C ALA A 77 -0.36 0.59 44.78
N ALA A 78 -0.22 0.74 46.10
CA ALA A 78 -1.21 1.41 46.94
C ALA A 78 -1.12 2.93 46.82
N THR A 79 0.09 3.46 46.66
CA THR A 79 0.34 4.92 46.62
C THR A 79 0.59 5.47 45.22
N GLY A 80 0.90 4.62 44.25
CA GLY A 80 1.33 5.02 42.90
C GLY A 80 2.71 5.68 42.86
N LYS A 81 3.44 5.74 43.98
CA LYS A 81 4.75 6.40 44.06
C LYS A 81 5.88 5.45 43.66
N GLN A 82 6.85 6.00 42.93
CA GLN A 82 8.08 5.29 42.61
C GLN A 82 8.93 5.07 43.86
N VAL A 83 9.45 3.85 44.02
CA VAL A 83 10.45 3.50 45.03
C VAL A 83 11.82 3.92 44.50
N THR A 84 12.52 4.79 45.23
CA THR A 84 13.86 5.29 44.86
C THR A 84 14.99 4.37 45.33
N ASN A 85 14.79 3.66 46.43
CA ASN A 85 15.76 2.67 46.91
C ASN A 85 15.55 1.34 46.18
N VAL A 86 16.19 1.22 45.01
CA VAL A 86 16.19 0.02 44.15
C VAL A 86 17.63 -0.33 43.74
N CYS A 87 18.02 -1.60 43.91
CA CYS A 87 19.28 -2.16 43.43
C CYS A 87 19.02 -3.39 42.56
N ARG A 88 19.82 -3.56 41.51
CA ARG A 88 19.78 -4.72 40.62
C ARG A 88 21.04 -5.56 40.80
N PHE A 89 20.89 -6.88 40.76
CA PHE A 89 22.01 -7.83 40.74
C PHE A 89 22.04 -8.53 39.38
N THR A 90 21.74 -9.82 39.31
CA THR A 90 21.68 -10.50 38.01
C THR A 90 20.48 -10.00 37.23
N VAL A 91 20.72 -9.38 36.08
CA VAL A 91 19.70 -9.03 35.09
C VAL A 91 20.20 -9.57 33.76
N ASN A 92 19.49 -10.55 33.22
CA ASN A 92 19.76 -11.12 31.90
C ASN A 92 18.43 -11.57 31.28
N ARG A 93 18.46 -12.26 30.13
CA ARG A 93 17.23 -12.67 29.42
C ARG A 93 16.39 -13.66 30.23
N GLU A 94 17.01 -14.53 31.04
CA GLU A 94 16.28 -15.56 31.79
C GLU A 94 15.73 -15.02 33.11
N LYS A 95 16.52 -14.23 33.84
CA LYS A 95 16.21 -13.79 35.20
C LYS A 95 16.60 -12.36 35.54
N GLY A 96 15.89 -11.80 36.52
CA GLY A 96 16.15 -10.51 37.16
C GLY A 96 16.12 -10.61 38.69
N GLU A 97 17.15 -10.12 39.36
CA GLU A 97 17.25 -10.02 40.83
C GLU A 97 17.17 -8.55 41.24
N ILE A 98 16.03 -8.14 41.81
CA ILE A 98 15.72 -6.74 42.13
C ILE A 98 15.49 -6.60 43.64
N ALA A 99 16.38 -5.88 44.31
CA ALA A 99 16.20 -5.50 45.70
C ALA A 99 15.57 -4.10 45.79
N PHE A 100 14.55 -3.93 46.64
CA PHE A 100 13.92 -2.63 46.85
C PHE A 100 13.47 -2.41 48.30
N GLN A 101 13.29 -1.16 48.70
CA GLN A 101 12.79 -0.79 50.03
C GLN A 101 11.25 -0.67 50.01
N PRO A 102 10.49 -1.62 50.59
CA PRO A 102 9.04 -1.53 50.61
C PRO A 102 8.57 -0.46 51.61
N GLN A 103 7.65 0.40 51.18
CA GLN A 103 7.07 1.48 52.01
C GLN A 103 5.70 1.10 52.60
N THR A 104 5.01 0.14 51.98
CA THR A 104 3.68 -0.36 52.32
C THR A 104 3.78 -1.87 52.55
N VAL A 105 3.50 -2.33 53.78
CA VAL A 105 3.62 -3.75 54.11
C VAL A 105 2.49 -4.19 55.07
N PRO A 106 1.75 -5.28 54.78
CA PRO A 106 1.78 -6.06 53.54
C PRO A 106 1.34 -5.21 52.33
N GLY A 107 1.94 -5.44 51.17
CA GLY A 107 1.70 -4.59 50.00
C GLY A 107 2.05 -5.23 48.67
N THR A 108 1.47 -4.68 47.60
CA THR A 108 1.75 -5.04 46.22
C THR A 108 2.64 -3.97 45.58
N TYR A 109 3.57 -4.42 44.76
CA TYR A 109 4.50 -3.58 44.02
C TYR A 109 4.49 -3.96 42.55
N TYR A 110 4.69 -2.96 41.68
CA TYR A 110 4.83 -3.14 40.24
C TYR A 110 6.27 -2.87 39.84
N ILE A 111 6.90 -3.84 39.20
CA ILE A 111 8.22 -3.72 38.59
C ILE A 111 8.01 -3.56 37.08
N TYR A 112 8.03 -2.33 36.59
CA TYR A 112 7.95 -2.07 35.15
C TYR A 112 9.32 -2.26 34.52
N TYR A 113 9.37 -2.95 33.38
CA TYR A 113 10.58 -3.18 32.60
C TYR A 113 10.32 -2.82 31.14
N LEU A 114 11.39 -2.66 30.34
CA LEU A 114 11.28 -2.08 29.00
C LEU A 114 10.65 -0.67 29.05
N LYS A 115 10.96 0.10 30.10
CA LYS A 115 10.59 1.52 30.13
C LYS A 115 11.25 2.19 28.95
N ASN A 116 10.45 2.85 28.13
CA ASN A 116 10.90 3.51 26.92
C ASN A 116 10.58 5.01 26.96
N VAL A 117 11.18 5.76 26.06
CA VAL A 117 10.94 7.18 25.84
C VAL A 117 10.69 7.38 24.35
N MET A 118 9.59 8.05 24.02
CA MET A 118 9.23 8.37 22.66
C MET A 118 9.63 9.80 22.30
N SER A 119 10.25 9.96 21.14
CA SER A 119 10.62 11.24 20.53
C SER A 119 10.21 11.28 19.05
N GLY A 120 10.62 12.32 18.30
CA GLY A 120 10.30 12.44 16.88
C GLY A 120 8.90 13.03 16.62
N SER A 121 8.39 12.80 15.41
CA SER A 121 7.08 13.33 15.00
C SER A 121 5.95 12.46 15.53
N ARG A 122 4.76 13.07 15.73
CA ARG A 122 3.57 12.37 16.22
C ARG A 122 3.19 11.13 15.40
N TYR A 123 3.41 11.15 14.08
CA TYR A 123 3.00 10.10 13.15
C TYR A 123 4.15 9.22 12.67
N TYR A 124 5.40 9.58 13.02
CA TYR A 124 6.62 8.81 12.77
C TYR A 124 7.50 8.93 14.02
N PRO A 125 7.17 8.21 15.11
CA PRO A 125 7.90 8.29 16.36
C PRO A 125 9.20 7.49 16.32
N THR A 126 10.15 7.94 17.13
CA THR A 126 11.35 7.17 17.49
C THR A 126 11.22 6.76 18.95
N VAL A 127 11.37 5.48 19.26
CA VAL A 127 11.32 4.97 20.63
C VAL A 127 12.69 4.45 21.05
N ASP A 128 13.18 4.95 22.18
CA ASP A 128 14.46 4.58 22.78
C ASP A 128 14.25 3.95 24.16
N TYR A 129 15.14 3.03 24.55
CA TYR A 129 15.13 2.39 25.87
C TYR A 129 16.30 2.91 26.71
N PRO A 130 16.08 3.87 27.62
CA PRO A 130 17.15 4.44 28.43
C PRO A 130 17.79 3.38 29.35
N PRO A 131 19.03 3.62 29.81
CA PRO A 131 19.68 2.78 30.81
C PRO A 131 19.02 2.89 32.18
N PHE A 132 19.30 1.92 33.04
CA PHE A 132 18.85 1.94 34.42
C PHE A 132 19.45 3.10 35.21
N GLU A 133 18.60 3.78 35.98
CA GLU A 133 18.99 4.90 36.81
C GLU A 133 19.23 4.46 38.27
N ASN A 134 20.48 4.63 38.75
CA ASN A 134 20.83 4.31 40.14
C ASN A 134 20.33 5.41 41.08
N THR A 135 19.16 5.19 41.69
CA THR A 135 18.50 6.14 42.59
C THR A 135 18.62 5.78 44.08
N ALA A 136 19.23 4.63 44.40
CA ALA A 136 19.34 4.14 45.77
C ALA A 136 20.33 4.96 46.62
N SER A 137 19.92 5.28 47.86
CA SER A 137 20.76 5.95 48.86
C SER A 137 21.97 5.07 49.23
N PRO A 138 23.20 5.64 49.26
CA PRO A 138 24.39 4.94 49.73
C PRO A 138 24.26 4.36 51.14
N GLU A 139 23.55 5.06 52.04
CA GLU A 139 23.29 4.63 53.41
C GLU A 139 22.41 3.37 53.45
N TRP A 140 21.32 3.36 52.68
CA TRP A 140 20.43 2.20 52.58
C TRP A 140 21.14 0.98 51.97
N MET A 141 21.92 1.20 50.91
CA MET A 141 22.72 0.15 50.27
C MET A 141 23.73 -0.47 51.25
N LYS A 142 24.45 0.36 52.01
CA LYS A 142 25.42 -0.10 52.99
C LYS A 142 24.75 -0.88 54.13
N LYS A 143 23.63 -0.38 54.66
CA LYS A 143 22.87 -1.02 55.75
C LYS A 143 22.40 -2.43 55.36
N ASN A 144 21.96 -2.61 54.12
CA ASN A 144 21.41 -3.87 53.61
C ASN A 144 22.43 -4.73 52.84
N LYS A 145 23.72 -4.37 52.85
CA LYS A 145 24.82 -5.10 52.17
C LYS A 145 24.61 -5.26 50.66
N LEU A 146 24.08 -4.24 50.00
CA LEU A 146 23.68 -4.26 48.58
C LEU A 146 24.80 -3.84 47.60
N SER A 147 26.01 -3.54 48.08
CA SER A 147 27.13 -3.06 47.25
C SER A 147 27.95 -4.17 46.57
N GLY A 148 27.60 -5.45 46.78
CA GLY A 148 28.29 -6.59 46.17
C GLY A 148 27.79 -6.95 44.78
N LYS A 149 28.53 -7.82 44.06
CA LYS A 149 28.11 -8.34 42.74
C LYS A 149 26.98 -9.39 42.81
N LYS A 150 26.73 -9.95 43.99
CA LYS A 150 25.70 -10.98 44.22
C LYS A 150 24.66 -10.43 45.18
N ALA A 151 23.39 -10.79 44.95
CA ALA A 151 22.32 -10.45 45.85
C ALA A 151 22.59 -11.02 47.26
N PRO A 152 22.48 -10.21 48.33
CA PRO A 152 22.55 -10.73 49.69
C PRO A 152 21.27 -11.52 50.03
N SER A 153 21.32 -12.30 51.11
CA SER A 153 20.12 -12.97 51.63
C SER A 153 19.17 -11.93 52.24
N LEU A 154 18.02 -11.72 51.59
CA LEU A 154 16.96 -10.79 52.00
C LEU A 154 15.61 -11.52 52.08
N PRO A 155 14.62 -10.98 52.82
CA PRO A 155 13.24 -11.45 52.72
C PRO A 155 12.74 -11.41 51.27
N ALA A 156 12.07 -12.47 50.83
CA ALA A 156 11.61 -12.59 49.46
C ALA A 156 10.36 -11.73 49.21
N ALA A 157 10.36 -10.99 48.11
CA ALA A 157 9.15 -10.49 47.47
C ALA A 157 8.67 -11.54 46.46
N LYS A 158 7.43 -11.99 46.60
CA LYS A 158 6.87 -13.09 45.79
C LYS A 158 6.40 -12.54 44.44
N VAL A 159 6.84 -13.12 43.34
CA VAL A 159 6.26 -12.84 42.01
C VAL A 159 4.83 -13.39 41.97
N VAL A 160 3.88 -12.52 41.61
CA VAL A 160 2.45 -12.83 41.54
C VAL A 160 2.03 -13.02 40.10
N GLN A 161 2.39 -12.09 39.21
CA GLN A 161 1.94 -12.11 37.82
C GLN A 161 2.85 -11.25 36.91
N PHE A 162 3.02 -11.66 35.66
CA PHE A 162 3.53 -10.86 34.56
C PHE A 162 2.35 -10.23 33.82
N GLN A 163 2.40 -8.92 33.56
CA GLN A 163 1.32 -8.19 32.93
C GLN A 163 1.82 -7.37 31.75
N ALA A 164 1.07 -7.44 30.64
CA ALA A 164 1.17 -6.51 29.51
C ALA A 164 -0.02 -5.53 29.52
N ILE A 165 0.11 -4.43 28.79
CA ILE A 165 -0.96 -3.41 28.68
C ILE A 165 -2.21 -3.93 27.95
N ASP A 166 -2.05 -4.91 27.06
CA ASP A 166 -3.12 -5.58 26.34
C ASP A 166 -2.63 -6.92 25.75
N GLN A 167 -3.53 -7.62 25.05
CA GLN A 167 -3.22 -8.90 24.42
C GLN A 167 -2.21 -8.79 23.25
N LEU A 168 -2.20 -7.66 22.54
CA LEU A 168 -1.32 -7.42 21.39
C LEU A 168 0.14 -7.27 21.85
N ASN A 169 0.35 -6.69 23.03
CA ASN A 169 1.66 -6.53 23.67
C ASN A 169 2.06 -7.73 24.54
N SER A 170 1.25 -8.78 24.67
CA SER A 170 1.61 -9.94 25.50
C SER A 170 2.71 -10.78 24.85
N PHE A 171 3.76 -11.12 25.61
CA PHE A 171 4.79 -12.09 25.20
C PHE A 171 4.35 -13.56 25.38
N TYR A 172 3.34 -13.86 26.19
CA TYR A 172 2.95 -15.24 26.43
C TYR A 172 1.94 -15.75 25.39
N PRO A 173 2.07 -16.99 24.87
CA PRO A 173 3.12 -17.98 25.18
C PRO A 173 4.30 -18.01 24.20
N MET A 174 4.18 -17.39 23.02
CA MET A 174 5.10 -17.62 21.88
C MET A 174 6.35 -16.72 21.86
N GLU A 175 6.49 -15.83 22.82
CA GLU A 175 7.60 -14.87 22.95
C GLU A 175 8.28 -14.95 24.33
N VAL A 176 7.96 -15.99 25.11
CA VAL A 176 8.68 -16.38 26.32
C VAL A 176 9.75 -17.39 25.94
N ILE A 177 11.03 -17.08 26.18
CA ILE A 177 12.14 -17.92 25.69
C ILE A 177 12.30 -19.22 26.50
N ALA A 178 12.70 -20.30 25.83
CA ALA A 178 13.37 -21.41 26.49
C ALA A 178 14.71 -20.94 27.05
N THR A 179 15.08 -21.40 28.24
CA THR A 179 16.41 -21.14 28.80
C THR A 179 17.50 -21.85 28.02
N ALA A 180 18.75 -21.40 28.18
CA ALA A 180 19.94 -22.06 27.65
C ALA A 180 20.05 -23.50 28.17
N ALA A 181 19.68 -23.74 29.43
CA ALA A 181 19.70 -25.08 30.03
C ALA A 181 18.66 -26.02 29.38
N GLU A 182 17.44 -25.54 29.17
CA GLU A 182 16.38 -26.30 28.49
C GLU A 182 16.73 -26.57 27.03
N THR A 183 17.24 -25.57 26.32
CA THR A 183 17.70 -25.68 24.93
C THR A 183 18.84 -26.70 24.82
N ALA A 184 19.82 -26.66 25.73
CA ALA A 184 20.92 -27.62 25.76
C ALA A 184 20.44 -29.06 26.07
N ARG A 185 19.44 -29.20 26.95
CA ARG A 185 18.81 -30.50 27.26
C ARG A 185 18.12 -31.06 26.00
N LEU A 186 17.31 -30.27 25.32
CA LEU A 186 16.64 -30.68 24.08
C LEU A 186 17.65 -31.12 23.00
N LEU A 187 18.74 -30.37 22.82
CA LEU A 187 19.83 -30.75 21.91
C LEU A 187 20.48 -32.07 22.32
N LYS A 188 20.62 -32.35 23.61
CA LYS A 188 21.20 -33.61 24.10
C LYS A 188 20.28 -34.80 23.83
N GLU A 189 18.97 -34.60 23.92
CA GLU A 189 17.93 -35.59 23.62
C GLU A 189 17.81 -35.89 22.11
N HIS A 190 18.23 -34.95 21.26
CA HIS A 190 18.26 -35.09 19.80
C HIS A 190 19.68 -34.91 19.21
N PRO A 191 20.60 -35.87 19.44
CA PRO A 191 22.02 -35.72 19.10
C PRO A 191 22.31 -35.73 17.59
N SER A 192 21.51 -36.45 16.80
CA SER A 192 21.78 -36.69 15.37
C SER A 192 21.09 -35.71 14.41
N GLY A 193 20.12 -34.92 14.88
CA GLY A 193 19.35 -34.04 14.01
C GLY A 193 20.09 -32.76 13.65
N LYS A 194 20.22 -32.44 12.35
CA LYS A 194 20.76 -31.13 11.92
C LYS A 194 19.80 -29.99 12.24
N TYR A 195 18.50 -30.29 12.17
CA TYR A 195 17.41 -29.41 12.55
C TYR A 195 16.39 -30.15 13.42
N ILE A 196 15.45 -29.44 14.03
CA ILE A 196 14.35 -30.02 14.82
C ILE A 196 13.04 -29.42 14.31
N LEU A 197 12.01 -30.26 14.19
CA LEU A 197 10.66 -29.83 13.83
C LEU A 197 9.79 -29.72 15.07
N PHE A 198 8.95 -28.69 15.09
CA PHE A 198 7.86 -28.49 16.03
C PHE A 198 6.57 -28.30 15.26
N THR A 199 5.45 -28.68 15.85
CA THR A 199 4.13 -28.48 15.25
C THR A 199 3.38 -27.47 16.07
N GLU A 200 2.67 -26.54 15.43
CA GLU A 200 1.96 -25.49 16.16
C GLU A 200 0.62 -25.16 15.52
N ASP A 201 -0.38 -24.92 16.37
CA ASP A 201 -1.70 -24.49 15.92
C ASP A 201 -1.65 -23.02 15.48
N ARG A 202 -2.48 -22.66 14.49
CA ARG A 202 -2.63 -21.27 14.02
C ARG A 202 -2.99 -20.26 15.13
N LYS A 203 -3.57 -20.69 16.25
CA LYS A 203 -3.84 -19.85 17.43
C LYS A 203 -2.58 -19.34 18.13
N TYR A 204 -1.44 -19.99 17.89
CA TYR A 204 -0.15 -19.63 18.47
C TYR A 204 0.87 -19.40 17.34
N PRO A 205 0.79 -18.29 16.58
CA PRO A 205 1.78 -17.96 15.56
C PRO A 205 3.21 -18.06 16.10
N ILE A 206 4.12 -18.68 15.36
CA ILE A 206 5.54 -18.73 15.71
C ILE A 206 6.13 -17.33 15.46
N ARG A 207 6.55 -16.64 16.53
CA ARG A 207 6.93 -15.22 16.48
C ARG A 207 8.44 -14.96 16.49
N MET A 208 9.21 -15.84 17.13
CA MET A 208 10.65 -15.66 17.34
C MET A 208 11.47 -16.38 16.27
N THR A 209 12.51 -15.72 15.77
CA THR A 209 13.40 -16.28 14.74
C THR A 209 14.77 -16.70 15.29
N THR A 210 15.11 -16.29 16.50
CA THR A 210 16.42 -16.53 17.12
C THR A 210 16.38 -17.45 18.33
N ASP A 211 15.20 -17.72 18.85
CA ASP A 211 14.99 -18.47 20.06
C ASP A 211 13.77 -19.38 19.88
N ILE A 212 13.78 -20.53 20.56
CA ILE A 212 12.60 -21.40 20.64
C ILE A 212 11.73 -20.97 21.85
N PRO A 213 10.39 -20.93 21.71
CA PRO A 213 9.51 -20.59 22.81
C PRO A 213 9.52 -21.67 23.89
N TYR A 214 9.38 -21.25 25.15
CA TYR A 214 9.26 -22.13 26.30
C TYR A 214 8.11 -23.13 26.15
N LYS A 215 7.01 -22.72 25.50
CA LYS A 215 5.87 -23.58 25.18
C LYS A 215 6.29 -24.93 24.56
N TRP A 216 7.27 -24.92 23.64
CA TRP A 216 7.76 -26.15 23.01
C TRP A 216 8.59 -27.04 23.93
N ILE A 217 9.14 -26.48 25.01
CA ILE A 217 9.79 -27.25 26.07
C ILE A 217 8.74 -27.87 27.00
N GLU A 218 7.68 -27.13 27.31
CA GLU A 218 6.59 -27.57 28.19
C GLU A 218 5.77 -28.70 27.57
N GLU A 219 5.47 -28.62 26.27
CA GLU A 219 4.63 -29.60 25.57
C GLU A 219 5.36 -30.90 25.21
N ASP A 220 6.66 -30.97 25.47
CA ASP A 220 7.59 -31.98 24.98
C ASP A 220 7.62 -32.07 23.44
N ARG A 221 8.81 -32.22 22.86
CA ARG A 221 8.92 -32.36 21.40
C ARG A 221 8.21 -33.63 20.94
N HIS A 222 7.38 -33.52 19.90
CA HIS A 222 6.76 -34.66 19.22
C HIS A 222 6.60 -34.47 17.71
N ASP A 223 6.42 -35.58 16.97
CA ASP A 223 6.27 -35.62 15.50
C ASP A 223 4.80 -35.81 15.05
N ARG A 224 3.87 -35.16 15.75
CA ARG A 224 2.44 -35.21 15.45
C ARG A 224 1.77 -33.84 15.59
N PHE A 225 0.84 -33.53 14.70
CA PHE A 225 -0.06 -32.39 14.78
C PHE A 225 -1.51 -32.88 14.83
N THR A 226 -2.35 -32.23 15.64
CA THR A 226 -3.80 -32.49 15.69
C THR A 226 -4.56 -31.18 15.66
N GLY A 227 -5.45 -31.03 14.68
CA GLY A 227 -6.28 -29.83 14.49
C GLY A 227 -7.79 -30.11 14.59
N GLN A 228 -8.57 -29.05 14.73
CA GLN A 228 -10.03 -29.07 14.74
C GLN A 228 -10.55 -28.18 13.62
N ALA A 229 -11.28 -28.75 12.66
CA ALA A 229 -11.74 -28.04 11.47
C ALA A 229 -13.24 -28.26 11.23
N ASP A 230 -13.88 -27.32 10.54
CA ASP A 230 -15.24 -27.46 10.03
C ASP A 230 -15.22 -27.89 8.55
N LYS A 231 -16.31 -28.48 8.05
CA LYS A 231 -16.44 -28.84 6.63
C LYS A 231 -16.39 -27.57 5.77
N GLY A 232 -15.66 -27.61 4.67
CA GLY A 232 -15.48 -26.46 3.77
C GLY A 232 -14.42 -25.45 4.20
N GLU A 233 -13.80 -25.63 5.37
CA GLU A 233 -12.81 -24.69 5.90
C GLU A 233 -11.50 -24.70 5.10
N TYR A 234 -10.88 -23.52 4.92
CA TYR A 234 -9.45 -23.45 4.62
C TYR A 234 -8.66 -23.50 5.92
N TYR A 235 -8.19 -24.69 6.28
CA TYR A 235 -7.52 -24.93 7.55
C TYR A 235 -6.02 -24.58 7.46
N VAL A 236 -5.49 -23.95 8.51
CA VAL A 236 -4.09 -23.50 8.57
C VAL A 236 -3.42 -24.00 9.84
N PHE A 237 -2.16 -24.41 9.73
CA PHE A 237 -1.27 -24.76 10.84
C PHE A 237 0.19 -24.46 10.49
N GLN A 238 1.11 -24.68 11.43
CA GLN A 238 2.52 -24.36 11.26
C GLN A 238 3.43 -25.55 11.61
N LEU A 239 4.55 -25.64 10.89
CA LEU A 239 5.73 -26.38 11.35
C LEU A 239 6.87 -25.40 11.66
N GLY A 240 7.42 -25.45 12.87
CA GLY A 240 8.62 -24.70 13.24
C GLY A 240 9.88 -25.50 12.89
N VAL A 241 10.73 -24.97 12.02
CA VAL A 241 12.02 -25.55 11.67
C VAL A 241 13.12 -24.82 12.45
N TRP A 242 13.71 -25.49 13.44
CA TRP A 242 14.87 -24.96 14.17
C TRP A 242 16.16 -25.57 13.65
N ALA A 243 17.03 -24.78 13.02
CA ALA A 243 18.33 -25.19 12.46
C ALA A 243 19.37 -25.43 13.58
N ALA A 244 19.13 -26.45 14.39
CA ALA A 244 19.79 -26.72 15.66
C ALA A 244 21.33 -26.82 15.61
N ARG A 245 21.92 -27.35 14.53
CA ARG A 245 23.37 -27.66 14.48
C ARG A 245 24.12 -27.11 13.28
N SER A 246 23.44 -26.93 12.17
CA SER A 246 23.99 -26.42 10.92
C SER A 246 22.94 -25.62 10.16
N ASN A 247 23.37 -24.88 9.16
CA ASN A 247 22.44 -24.30 8.18
C ASN A 247 21.62 -25.43 7.53
N VAL A 248 20.35 -25.14 7.25
CA VAL A 248 19.43 -26.01 6.53
C VAL A 248 19.14 -25.34 5.21
N GLU A 249 19.55 -25.97 4.11
CA GLU A 249 19.51 -25.36 2.79
C GLU A 249 18.33 -25.89 1.97
N ASN A 250 17.60 -24.95 1.36
CA ASN A 250 16.53 -25.21 0.40
C ASN A 250 15.51 -26.26 0.89
N LEU A 251 14.75 -25.89 1.92
CA LEU A 251 13.65 -26.67 2.46
C LEU A 251 12.61 -26.97 1.37
N HIS A 252 12.15 -28.21 1.35
CA HIS A 252 11.04 -28.67 0.51
C HIS A 252 10.03 -29.42 1.38
N VAL A 253 8.74 -29.20 1.11
CA VAL A 253 7.62 -29.75 1.89
C VAL A 253 6.72 -30.55 0.96
N ASP A 254 6.51 -31.82 1.30
CA ASP A 254 5.62 -32.74 0.61
C ASP A 254 4.47 -33.16 1.52
N PHE A 255 3.32 -33.47 0.91
CA PHE A 255 2.09 -33.84 1.60
C PHE A 255 1.59 -35.20 1.14
N SER A 256 1.07 -36.01 2.06
CA SER A 256 0.14 -37.07 1.69
C SER A 256 -1.31 -36.57 1.80
N GLY A 257 -2.24 -37.26 1.15
CA GLY A 257 -3.67 -37.02 1.40
C GLY A 257 -4.03 -37.42 2.82
N LEU A 258 -4.95 -36.70 3.45
CA LEU A 258 -5.50 -37.10 4.75
C LEU A 258 -6.72 -37.99 4.50
N ALA A 259 -6.70 -39.23 4.98
CA ALA A 259 -7.79 -40.18 4.79
C ALA A 259 -8.58 -40.41 6.09
N ASN A 260 -9.90 -40.51 5.98
CA ASN A 260 -10.74 -40.99 7.05
C ASN A 260 -10.83 -42.52 6.96
N ALA A 261 -10.37 -43.21 8.01
CA ALA A 261 -10.31 -44.67 8.00
C ALA A 261 -11.69 -45.35 7.99
N ALA A 262 -12.75 -44.66 8.45
CA ALA A 262 -14.09 -45.21 8.52
C ALA A 262 -14.86 -45.05 7.20
N THR A 263 -14.70 -43.91 6.52
CA THR A 263 -15.47 -43.59 5.30
C THR A 263 -14.66 -43.79 4.01
N GLY A 264 -13.33 -43.78 4.09
CA GLY A 264 -12.43 -43.79 2.94
C GLY A 264 -12.34 -42.45 2.20
N GLU A 265 -13.08 -41.43 2.64
CA GLU A 265 -13.01 -40.07 2.09
C GLU A 265 -11.65 -39.43 2.36
N GLN A 266 -11.26 -38.48 1.51
CA GLN A 266 -9.93 -37.89 1.56
C GLN A 266 -9.93 -36.36 1.39
N ILE A 267 -9.00 -35.72 2.11
CA ILE A 267 -8.50 -34.39 1.81
C ILE A 267 -7.26 -34.61 0.92
N PRO A 268 -7.28 -34.23 -0.37
CA PRO A 268 -6.22 -34.59 -1.31
C PRO A 268 -4.93 -33.82 -1.04
N ALA A 269 -3.77 -34.46 -1.26
CA ALA A 269 -2.46 -33.82 -1.12
C ALA A 269 -2.32 -32.53 -1.96
N SER A 270 -2.95 -32.49 -3.14
CA SER A 270 -2.95 -31.33 -4.04
C SER A 270 -3.70 -30.11 -3.51
N SER A 271 -4.45 -30.24 -2.42
CA SER A 271 -5.12 -29.10 -1.76
C SER A 271 -4.21 -28.36 -0.78
N PHE A 272 -3.06 -28.94 -0.43
CA PHE A 272 -2.12 -28.35 0.50
C PHE A 272 -1.22 -27.33 -0.18
N THR A 273 -0.75 -26.36 0.58
CA THR A 273 0.28 -25.41 0.15
C THR A 273 1.16 -25.05 1.34
N CYS A 274 2.48 -25.07 1.15
CA CYS A 274 3.41 -24.43 2.08
C CYS A 274 3.80 -23.05 1.54
N PHE A 275 3.18 -21.99 2.10
CA PHE A 275 3.34 -20.63 1.59
C PHE A 275 4.80 -20.14 1.58
N ASN A 276 5.66 -20.68 2.43
CA ASN A 276 7.08 -20.30 2.52
C ASN A 276 7.94 -20.87 1.39
N THR A 277 7.50 -21.94 0.73
CA THR A 277 8.29 -22.66 -0.29
C THR A 277 7.72 -22.52 -1.69
N GLU A 278 6.46 -22.11 -1.82
CA GLU A 278 5.77 -21.95 -3.11
C GLU A 278 4.62 -20.95 -3.03
N GLY A 279 4.07 -20.61 -4.19
CA GLY A 279 2.88 -19.79 -4.29
C GLY A 279 2.55 -19.40 -5.72
N THR A 280 1.55 -18.54 -5.86
CA THR A 280 1.23 -17.83 -7.11
C THR A 280 1.50 -16.35 -6.90
N ASP A 281 2.28 -15.74 -7.78
CA ASP A 281 2.60 -14.32 -7.69
C ASP A 281 1.44 -13.43 -8.17
N VAL A 282 1.64 -12.12 -8.14
CA VAL A 282 0.64 -11.12 -8.58
C VAL A 282 0.40 -11.13 -10.09
N THR A 283 1.22 -11.83 -10.87
CA THR A 283 1.08 -12.02 -12.33
C THR A 283 0.36 -13.32 -12.69
N GLY A 284 0.03 -14.15 -11.69
CA GLY A 284 -0.60 -15.46 -11.89
C GLY A 284 0.42 -16.57 -12.16
N THR A 285 1.72 -16.27 -12.03
CA THR A 285 2.80 -17.23 -12.25
C THR A 285 3.04 -18.04 -10.98
N VAL A 286 3.00 -19.37 -11.12
CA VAL A 286 3.37 -20.28 -10.04
C VAL A 286 4.88 -20.28 -9.87
N PHE A 287 5.34 -20.17 -8.62
CA PHE A 287 6.76 -20.15 -8.30
C PHE A 287 7.10 -21.13 -7.17
N LYS A 288 8.37 -21.49 -7.13
CA LYS A 288 9.02 -22.12 -5.97
C LYS A 288 10.06 -21.16 -5.41
N LYS A 289 10.24 -21.19 -4.10
CA LYS A 289 11.13 -20.31 -3.36
C LYS A 289 12.21 -21.13 -2.67
N ASN A 290 13.45 -20.66 -2.74
CA ASN A 290 14.50 -21.19 -1.89
C ASN A 290 14.26 -20.70 -0.45
N CYS A 291 13.81 -21.62 0.41
CA CYS A 291 13.64 -21.37 1.84
C CYS A 291 14.81 -22.03 2.60
N SER A 292 15.77 -21.24 3.05
CA SER A 292 16.92 -21.72 3.83
C SER A 292 16.91 -21.13 5.24
N VAL A 293 17.45 -21.86 6.21
CA VAL A 293 17.45 -21.49 7.64
C VAL A 293 18.87 -21.55 8.17
N ASP A 294 19.38 -20.40 8.62
CA ASP A 294 20.72 -20.32 9.20
C ASP A 294 20.81 -21.04 10.54
N LYS A 295 21.99 -21.58 10.87
CA LYS A 295 22.25 -22.26 12.14
C LYS A 295 21.78 -21.42 13.33
N GLY A 296 21.00 -22.05 14.21
CA GLY A 296 20.44 -21.46 15.41
C GLY A 296 19.12 -20.71 15.18
N LYS A 297 18.73 -20.43 13.93
CA LYS A 297 17.49 -19.73 13.61
C LYS A 297 16.29 -20.66 13.53
N VAL A 298 15.12 -20.05 13.67
CA VAL A 298 13.81 -20.69 13.55
C VAL A 298 13.09 -20.13 12.31
N GLN A 299 12.56 -21.01 11.48
CA GLN A 299 11.68 -20.69 10.36
C GLN A 299 10.31 -21.29 10.60
N ALA A 300 9.27 -20.47 10.59
CA ALA A 300 7.89 -20.95 10.57
C ALA A 300 7.51 -21.34 9.13
N LEU A 301 7.04 -22.57 8.94
CA LEU A 301 6.42 -23.02 7.69
C LEU A 301 4.91 -23.01 7.89
N TRP A 302 4.23 -22.04 7.27
CA TRP A 302 2.78 -21.94 7.26
C TRP A 302 2.22 -22.85 6.18
N ILE A 303 1.31 -23.74 6.59
CA ILE A 303 0.69 -24.75 5.74
C ILE A 303 -0.82 -24.54 5.77
N GLY A 304 -1.43 -24.47 4.60
CA GLY A 304 -2.88 -24.40 4.45
C GLY A 304 -3.43 -25.54 3.60
N THR A 305 -4.68 -25.94 3.83
CA THR A 305 -5.41 -26.91 3.01
C THR A 305 -6.89 -26.58 2.93
N GLN A 306 -7.47 -26.71 1.74
CA GLN A 306 -8.91 -26.58 1.54
C GLN A 306 -9.61 -27.91 1.83
N LEU A 307 -10.47 -27.93 2.87
CA LEU A 307 -11.32 -29.08 3.16
C LEU A 307 -12.54 -29.08 2.21
N PRO A 308 -12.91 -30.22 1.61
CA PRO A 308 -14.17 -30.34 0.90
C PRO A 308 -15.38 -30.14 1.83
N GLU A 309 -16.43 -29.48 1.34
CA GLU A 309 -17.68 -29.25 2.10
C GLU A 309 -18.49 -30.53 2.37
N HIS A 310 -18.33 -31.54 1.50
CA HIS A 310 -19.13 -32.77 1.56
C HIS A 310 -18.51 -33.87 2.45
N LEU A 311 -17.41 -33.60 3.14
CA LEU A 311 -16.78 -34.57 4.03
C LEU A 311 -17.74 -35.02 5.14
N SER A 312 -17.65 -36.28 5.52
CA SER A 312 -18.23 -36.79 6.76
C SER A 312 -17.45 -36.27 7.97
N ALA A 313 -18.11 -36.03 9.10
CA ALA A 313 -17.38 -35.70 10.32
C ALA A 313 -16.51 -36.89 10.77
N GLY A 314 -15.38 -36.59 11.41
CA GLY A 314 -14.44 -37.59 11.89
C GLY A 314 -12.98 -37.18 11.70
N THR A 315 -12.08 -38.10 12.00
CA THR A 315 -10.63 -37.85 11.94
C THR A 315 -10.06 -38.26 10.59
N TYR A 316 -9.40 -37.31 9.92
CA TYR A 316 -8.66 -37.52 8.68
C TYR A 316 -7.16 -37.50 8.99
N GLN A 317 -6.42 -38.52 8.57
CA GLN A 317 -5.02 -38.71 8.93
C GLN A 317 -4.10 -38.88 7.73
N GLY A 318 -2.90 -38.33 7.84
CA GLY A 318 -1.84 -38.43 6.84
C GLY A 318 -0.56 -37.80 7.37
N THR A 319 0.27 -37.26 6.49
CA THR A 319 1.64 -36.86 6.82
C THR A 319 2.09 -35.61 6.06
N VAL A 320 2.95 -34.83 6.72
CA VAL A 320 3.77 -33.79 6.09
C VAL A 320 5.22 -34.23 6.17
N THR A 321 5.94 -34.15 5.06
CA THR A 321 7.36 -34.51 4.98
C THR A 321 8.17 -33.26 4.66
N VAL A 322 9.15 -32.95 5.51
CA VAL A 322 10.08 -31.84 5.32
C VAL A 322 11.45 -32.41 4.96
N SER A 323 12.01 -31.95 3.86
CA SER A 323 13.35 -32.31 3.37
C SER A 323 14.17 -31.06 3.13
N ALA A 324 15.50 -31.22 3.06
CA ALA A 324 16.44 -30.15 2.76
C ALA A 324 17.57 -30.70 1.89
N ALA A 325 18.20 -29.84 1.09
CA ALA A 325 19.28 -30.24 0.18
C ALA A 325 20.49 -30.83 0.94
N ASN A 326 20.73 -30.37 2.17
CA ASN A 326 21.90 -30.71 2.95
C ASN A 326 21.58 -31.42 4.29
N ALA A 327 20.33 -31.83 4.54
CA ALA A 327 19.92 -32.44 5.82
C ALA A 327 18.93 -33.61 5.66
N GLU A 328 18.72 -34.35 6.75
CA GLU A 328 17.83 -35.51 6.77
C GLU A 328 16.37 -35.14 6.48
N THR A 329 15.61 -36.07 5.90
CA THR A 329 14.15 -35.91 5.74
C THR A 329 13.43 -36.26 7.03
N LYS A 330 12.42 -35.48 7.41
CA LYS A 330 11.59 -35.70 8.61
C LYS A 330 10.12 -35.73 8.23
N THR A 331 9.35 -36.53 8.96
CA THR A 331 7.91 -36.70 8.72
C THR A 331 7.14 -36.39 10.00
N VAL A 332 6.08 -35.60 9.85
CA VAL A 332 5.12 -35.26 10.91
C VAL A 332 3.78 -35.92 10.57
N GLN A 333 3.21 -36.63 11.53
CA GLN A 333 1.85 -37.18 11.42
C GLN A 333 0.83 -36.05 11.59
N VAL A 334 -0.14 -35.94 10.70
CA VAL A 334 -1.19 -34.91 10.76
C VAL A 334 -2.54 -35.57 10.90
N ALA A 335 -3.31 -35.12 11.89
CA ALA A 335 -4.71 -35.50 12.09
C ALA A 335 -5.60 -34.25 12.15
N LEU A 336 -6.62 -34.18 11.30
CA LEU A 336 -7.65 -33.16 11.39
C LEU A 336 -8.96 -33.80 11.82
N ASN A 337 -9.53 -33.32 12.93
CA ASN A 337 -10.86 -33.70 13.38
C ASN A 337 -11.87 -32.75 12.74
N VAL A 338 -12.61 -33.26 11.76
CA VAL A 338 -13.62 -32.52 11.01
C VAL A 338 -14.94 -32.62 11.77
N SER A 339 -15.53 -31.48 12.10
CA SER A 339 -16.82 -31.38 12.80
C SER A 339 -18.00 -31.64 11.84
N GLU A 340 -19.22 -31.69 12.36
CA GLU A 340 -20.42 -31.76 11.52
C GLU A 340 -20.78 -30.42 10.86
N ASN A 341 -20.21 -29.31 11.32
CA ASN A 341 -20.55 -27.97 10.87
C ASN A 341 -19.97 -27.70 9.47
N VAL A 342 -20.72 -26.98 8.64
CA VAL A 342 -20.23 -26.42 7.37
C VAL A 342 -19.95 -24.93 7.59
N ILE A 343 -18.71 -24.51 7.35
CA ILE A 343 -18.30 -23.12 7.55
C ILE A 343 -18.58 -22.27 6.31
N ALA A 344 -19.06 -21.04 6.52
CA ALA A 344 -19.23 -20.07 5.44
C ALA A 344 -17.88 -19.48 5.00
N ASP A 345 -17.75 -19.19 3.70
CA ASP A 345 -16.61 -18.49 3.09
C ASP A 345 -15.25 -19.09 3.48
N HIS A 346 -15.20 -20.41 3.63
CA HIS A 346 -14.01 -21.15 4.04
C HIS A 346 -13.40 -20.72 5.39
N GLY A 347 -14.15 -19.99 6.21
CA GLY A 347 -13.69 -19.43 7.49
C GLY A 347 -13.24 -17.98 7.45
N ASP A 348 -13.33 -17.29 6.31
CA ASP A 348 -12.85 -15.91 6.16
C ASP A 348 -13.55 -14.88 7.01
N ASN A 349 -14.74 -15.21 7.49
CA ASN A 349 -15.50 -14.35 8.40
C ASN A 349 -14.87 -14.29 9.80
N GLU A 350 -13.90 -15.16 10.09
CA GLU A 350 -13.26 -15.32 11.39
C GLU A 350 -11.73 -15.18 11.28
N PRO A 351 -11.17 -13.95 11.38
CA PRO A 351 -9.74 -13.70 11.15
C PRO A 351 -8.78 -14.61 11.94
N TRP A 352 -9.15 -15.02 13.16
CA TRP A 352 -8.34 -15.91 14.01
C TRP A 352 -8.07 -17.29 13.37
N ARG A 353 -8.85 -17.70 12.37
CA ARG A 353 -8.66 -18.96 11.63
C ARG A 353 -7.55 -18.89 10.58
N HIS A 354 -7.05 -17.71 10.25
CA HIS A 354 -6.02 -17.52 9.21
C HIS A 354 -6.39 -18.10 7.82
N SER A 355 -7.67 -18.39 7.55
CA SER A 355 -8.15 -18.97 6.28
C SER A 355 -7.83 -18.09 5.06
N ARG A 356 -7.69 -16.78 5.31
CA ARG A 356 -7.34 -15.75 4.32
C ARG A 356 -5.91 -15.82 3.82
N LEU A 357 -5.03 -16.60 4.46
CA LEU A 357 -3.71 -16.87 3.88
C LEU A 357 -3.80 -17.49 2.49
N ARG A 358 -4.88 -18.22 2.17
CA ARG A 358 -5.11 -18.73 0.80
C ARG A 358 -5.22 -17.61 -0.24
N TRP A 359 -5.67 -16.43 0.17
CA TRP A 359 -5.81 -15.28 -0.72
C TRP A 359 -4.47 -14.79 -1.27
N LEU A 360 -3.34 -15.10 -0.60
CA LEU A 360 -2.00 -14.83 -1.14
C LEU A 360 -1.79 -15.48 -2.51
N ASN A 361 -2.46 -16.60 -2.80
CA ASN A 361 -2.34 -17.29 -4.08
C ASN A 361 -3.53 -17.01 -5.03
N SER A 362 -4.35 -16.00 -4.74
CA SER A 362 -5.57 -15.74 -5.53
C SER A 362 -5.28 -15.22 -6.93
N GLN A 363 -6.09 -15.72 -7.88
CA GLN A 363 -6.14 -15.26 -9.27
C GLN A 363 -7.45 -14.50 -9.57
N ILE A 364 -8.08 -13.86 -8.58
CA ILE A 364 -9.29 -13.07 -8.81
C ILE A 364 -9.03 -11.92 -9.81
N GLY A 365 -9.84 -11.84 -10.88
CA GLY A 365 -9.83 -10.72 -11.84
C GLY A 365 -8.81 -10.79 -12.99
N PHE A 366 -8.11 -11.91 -13.19
CA PHE A 366 -7.06 -12.07 -14.24
C PHE A 366 -7.58 -12.19 -15.68
N ASP A 367 -8.86 -12.46 -15.87
CA ASP A 367 -9.49 -12.61 -17.19
C ASP A 367 -9.29 -11.38 -18.12
N ASP A 368 -9.66 -11.49 -19.40
CA ASP A 368 -9.56 -10.38 -20.36
C ASP A 368 -10.90 -9.64 -20.53
N GLU A 369 -11.73 -9.61 -19.49
CA GLU A 369 -13.00 -8.86 -19.48
C GLU A 369 -12.76 -7.37 -19.68
N VAL A 370 -13.57 -6.75 -20.55
CA VAL A 370 -13.57 -5.32 -20.79
C VAL A 370 -14.29 -4.61 -19.65
N ILE A 371 -13.67 -3.55 -19.15
CA ILE A 371 -14.18 -2.77 -18.03
C ILE A 371 -14.93 -1.55 -18.58
N ALA A 372 -16.17 -1.33 -18.14
CA ALA A 372 -16.90 -0.11 -18.49
C ALA A 372 -16.12 1.15 -18.06
N PRO A 373 -16.11 2.23 -18.86
CA PRO A 373 -16.88 2.44 -20.09
C PRO A 373 -16.16 2.00 -21.38
N TYR A 374 -15.05 1.26 -21.29
CA TYR A 374 -14.29 0.85 -22.47
C TYR A 374 -15.09 -0.13 -23.33
N THR A 375 -14.79 -0.13 -24.63
CA THR A 375 -15.37 -1.04 -25.61
C THR A 375 -14.38 -2.15 -25.95
N PRO A 376 -14.86 -3.33 -26.39
CA PRO A 376 -13.98 -4.36 -26.94
C PRO A 376 -13.06 -3.81 -28.02
N LEU A 377 -11.82 -4.30 -28.04
CA LEU A 377 -10.87 -4.01 -29.10
C LEU A 377 -11.34 -4.63 -30.42
N VAL A 378 -11.20 -3.87 -31.50
CA VAL A 378 -11.50 -4.34 -32.85
C VAL A 378 -10.25 -4.28 -33.70
N LEU A 379 -9.78 -5.44 -34.17
CA LEU A 379 -8.67 -5.55 -35.11
C LEU A 379 -9.20 -5.67 -36.54
N LYS A 380 -8.76 -4.77 -37.42
CA LYS A 380 -8.91 -4.89 -38.87
C LYS A 380 -7.55 -4.67 -39.53
N ASP A 381 -7.06 -5.69 -40.22
CA ASP A 381 -5.70 -5.75 -40.75
C ASP A 381 -4.65 -5.52 -39.63
N LYS A 382 -3.94 -4.38 -39.66
CA LYS A 382 -3.00 -3.94 -38.60
C LYS A 382 -3.52 -2.75 -37.80
N THR A 383 -4.81 -2.47 -37.91
CA THR A 383 -5.46 -1.33 -37.25
C THR A 383 -6.29 -1.82 -36.07
N ILE A 384 -5.94 -1.36 -34.88
CA ILE A 384 -6.63 -1.66 -33.63
C ILE A 384 -7.46 -0.44 -33.23
N ARG A 385 -8.76 -0.64 -33.05
CA ARG A 385 -9.69 0.38 -32.53
C ARG A 385 -10.04 0.10 -31.09
N CYS A 386 -10.05 1.16 -30.28
CA CYS A 386 -10.59 1.17 -28.93
C CYS A 386 -11.52 2.39 -28.75
N LEU A 387 -12.04 2.60 -27.54
CA LEU A 387 -12.94 3.72 -27.25
C LEU A 387 -12.29 5.05 -27.67
N GLY A 388 -12.88 5.70 -28.68
CA GLY A 388 -12.51 7.03 -29.17
C GLY A 388 -11.15 7.15 -29.86
N ARG A 389 -10.43 6.04 -30.10
CA ARG A 389 -9.07 6.06 -30.67
C ARG A 389 -8.82 4.90 -31.63
N GLU A 390 -7.84 5.10 -32.50
CA GLU A 390 -7.38 4.09 -33.46
C GLU A 390 -5.85 4.09 -33.57
N VAL A 391 -5.25 2.90 -33.62
CA VAL A 391 -3.80 2.69 -33.77
C VAL A 391 -3.56 1.79 -34.97
N THR A 392 -2.82 2.29 -35.95
CA THR A 392 -2.35 1.49 -37.09
C THR A 392 -0.91 1.05 -36.84
N LEU A 393 -0.62 -0.25 -36.86
CA LEU A 393 0.72 -0.79 -36.70
C LEU A 393 1.47 -0.85 -38.04
N SER A 394 2.75 -0.48 -38.02
CA SER A 394 3.68 -0.71 -39.12
C SER A 394 4.01 -2.20 -39.27
N PRO A 395 4.63 -2.63 -40.39
CA PRO A 395 5.22 -3.96 -40.50
C PRO A 395 6.20 -4.30 -39.38
N LEU A 396 6.92 -3.30 -38.84
CA LEU A 396 7.89 -3.49 -37.77
C LEU A 396 7.24 -3.76 -36.39
N GLY A 397 5.92 -3.58 -36.28
CA GLY A 397 5.16 -3.76 -35.04
C GLY A 397 5.05 -2.51 -34.16
N LEU A 398 5.67 -1.40 -34.55
CA LEU A 398 5.52 -0.08 -33.91
C LEU A 398 4.36 0.72 -34.51
N PRO A 399 3.79 1.73 -33.81
CA PRO A 399 2.70 2.55 -34.34
C PRO A 399 3.12 3.33 -35.59
N ALA A 400 2.42 3.10 -36.69
CA ALA A 400 2.52 3.89 -37.93
C ALA A 400 1.67 5.16 -37.87
N ASN A 401 0.50 5.09 -37.23
CA ASN A 401 -0.39 6.22 -36.98
C ASN A 401 -1.20 5.99 -35.70
N ILE A 402 -1.52 7.08 -35.01
CA ILE A 402 -2.44 7.08 -33.86
C ILE A 402 -3.42 8.23 -34.08
N THR A 403 -4.72 7.97 -33.94
CA THR A 403 -5.78 8.96 -34.16
C THR A 403 -6.71 9.03 -32.95
N SER A 404 -7.03 10.25 -32.52
CA SER A 404 -8.03 10.54 -31.47
C SER A 404 -9.30 11.11 -32.11
N TYR A 405 -10.46 10.66 -31.63
CA TYR A 405 -11.78 11.14 -32.06
C TYR A 405 -12.51 11.92 -30.95
N PHE A 406 -11.85 12.22 -29.83
CA PHE A 406 -12.44 13.00 -28.75
C PHE A 406 -12.64 14.46 -29.18
N LYS A 407 -13.78 15.05 -28.81
CA LYS A 407 -14.02 16.49 -28.99
C LYS A 407 -13.16 17.31 -28.03
N GLU A 408 -12.79 18.52 -28.41
CA GLU A 408 -12.02 19.44 -27.54
C GLU A 408 -12.73 19.78 -26.22
N THR A 409 -14.07 19.71 -26.20
CA THR A 409 -14.89 19.85 -24.98
C THR A 409 -14.74 18.71 -24.00
N MET A 410 -14.17 17.57 -24.40
CA MET A 410 -14.03 16.34 -23.62
C MET A 410 -15.32 15.63 -23.19
N THR A 411 -16.48 16.19 -23.51
CA THR A 411 -17.82 15.66 -23.20
C THR A 411 -18.38 14.72 -24.28
N GLY A 412 -17.63 14.44 -25.35
CA GLY A 412 -18.11 13.57 -26.44
C GLY A 412 -17.01 13.07 -27.37
N ILE A 413 -17.35 12.05 -28.15
CA ILE A 413 -16.52 11.47 -29.22
C ILE A 413 -17.20 11.78 -30.55
N GLY A 414 -16.43 12.30 -31.52
CA GLY A 414 -16.90 12.65 -32.86
C GLY A 414 -16.46 11.63 -33.93
N SER A 415 -16.67 11.99 -35.20
CA SER A 415 -16.18 11.25 -36.37
C SER A 415 -14.90 11.83 -36.96
N ASP A 416 -14.57 13.07 -36.62
CA ASP A 416 -13.41 13.78 -37.16
C ASP A 416 -12.16 13.37 -36.39
N GLY A 417 -11.32 12.55 -37.03
CA GLY A 417 -10.10 12.06 -36.43
C GLY A 417 -8.97 13.09 -36.44
N ARG A 418 -8.33 13.28 -35.28
CA ARG A 418 -7.11 14.07 -35.11
C ARG A 418 -5.90 13.13 -35.01
N SER A 419 -5.01 13.16 -36.01
CA SER A 419 -3.76 12.41 -35.96
C SER A 419 -2.84 12.94 -34.86
N ILE A 420 -2.34 12.05 -34.02
CA ILE A 420 -1.37 12.34 -32.96
C ILE A 420 0.06 12.32 -33.52
N LEU A 421 0.35 11.40 -34.45
CA LEU A 421 1.66 11.24 -35.05
C LEU A 421 1.75 11.97 -36.40
N ALA A 422 2.85 12.69 -36.63
CA ALA A 422 3.23 13.24 -37.92
C ALA A 422 3.94 12.20 -38.81
N ALA A 423 4.59 11.22 -38.19
CA ALA A 423 5.31 10.13 -38.84
C ALA A 423 5.28 8.86 -37.97
N PRO A 424 5.46 7.67 -38.55
CA PRO A 424 5.59 6.43 -37.79
C PRO A 424 6.63 6.52 -36.67
N MET A 425 6.33 5.91 -35.52
CA MET A 425 7.33 5.73 -34.47
C MET A 425 8.42 4.77 -34.98
N GLU A 426 9.68 5.13 -34.75
CA GLU A 426 10.84 4.40 -35.23
C GLU A 426 11.83 4.14 -34.09
N LEU A 427 12.20 2.88 -33.85
CA LEU A 427 13.40 2.57 -33.08
C LEU A 427 14.60 2.59 -34.03
N ALA A 428 15.30 3.70 -34.09
CA ALA A 428 16.47 3.85 -34.93
C ALA A 428 17.69 3.18 -34.28
N ALA A 429 18.48 2.47 -35.07
CA ALA A 429 19.74 1.86 -34.65
C ALA A 429 20.71 1.84 -35.84
N ASP A 430 22.00 1.70 -35.55
CA ASP A 430 23.01 1.47 -36.57
C ASP A 430 22.69 0.24 -37.44
N GLY A 431 23.13 0.28 -38.70
CA GLY A 431 22.95 -0.83 -39.64
C GLY A 431 21.89 -0.62 -40.72
N GLY A 432 21.32 0.58 -40.79
CA GLY A 432 20.37 0.99 -41.83
C GLY A 432 18.93 0.61 -41.51
N ALA A 433 18.06 0.67 -42.53
CA ALA A 433 16.64 0.42 -42.40
C ALA A 433 16.34 -1.02 -41.94
N TRP A 434 15.25 -1.17 -41.18
CA TRP A 434 14.76 -2.46 -40.72
C TRP A 434 14.01 -3.21 -41.83
N GLU A 435 14.36 -4.48 -42.00
CA GLU A 435 13.59 -5.47 -42.75
C GLU A 435 12.72 -6.27 -41.77
N ASN A 436 11.41 -6.35 -42.04
CA ASN A 436 10.53 -7.23 -41.28
C ASN A 436 10.66 -8.67 -41.77
N LEU A 437 11.00 -9.58 -40.86
CA LEU A 437 11.09 -11.02 -41.13
C LEU A 437 9.80 -11.75 -40.78
N ASN A 438 9.13 -11.31 -39.72
CA ASN A 438 7.88 -11.91 -39.26
C ASN A 438 7.01 -10.88 -38.54
N PHE A 439 5.69 -11.04 -38.66
CA PHE A 439 4.69 -10.33 -37.87
C PHE A 439 3.52 -11.26 -37.58
N GLU A 440 3.17 -11.43 -36.31
CA GLU A 440 2.13 -12.37 -35.88
C GLU A 440 1.28 -11.78 -34.75
N ILE A 441 -0.04 -11.97 -34.83
CA ILE A 441 -0.96 -11.70 -33.70
C ILE A 441 -0.95 -12.92 -32.78
N THR A 442 -0.45 -12.75 -31.55
CA THR A 442 -0.31 -13.83 -30.57
C THR A 442 -1.47 -13.92 -29.58
N LYS A 443 -2.24 -12.85 -29.42
CA LYS A 443 -3.46 -12.83 -28.59
C LYS A 443 -4.52 -11.94 -29.23
N HIS A 444 -5.75 -12.44 -29.29
CA HIS A 444 -6.92 -11.69 -29.74
C HIS A 444 -8.10 -11.96 -28.80
N LYS A 445 -8.31 -11.05 -27.84
CA LYS A 445 -9.38 -11.08 -26.84
C LYS A 445 -10.05 -9.71 -26.77
N GLN A 446 -11.25 -9.64 -26.21
CA GLN A 446 -12.02 -8.39 -26.15
C GLN A 446 -11.26 -7.27 -25.43
N GLY A 447 -10.61 -7.56 -24.30
CA GLY A 447 -9.83 -6.57 -23.54
C GLY A 447 -8.36 -6.44 -23.93
N THR A 448 -7.82 -7.30 -24.81
CA THR A 448 -6.38 -7.32 -25.12
C THR A 448 -6.08 -7.90 -26.50
N ILE A 449 -5.24 -7.20 -27.26
CA ILE A 449 -4.60 -7.69 -28.48
C ILE A 449 -3.09 -7.67 -28.27
N ALA A 450 -2.41 -8.77 -28.56
CA ALA A 450 -0.95 -8.86 -28.50
C ALA A 450 -0.38 -9.37 -29.82
N TRP A 451 0.83 -8.93 -30.17
CA TRP A 451 1.54 -9.30 -31.38
C TRP A 451 3.04 -9.43 -31.13
N LYS A 452 3.71 -10.14 -32.03
CA LYS A 452 5.17 -10.20 -32.12
C LYS A 452 5.63 -9.78 -33.50
N ALA A 453 6.78 -9.12 -33.57
CA ALA A 453 7.45 -8.80 -34.82
C ALA A 453 8.95 -9.10 -34.69
N LEU A 454 9.48 -9.83 -35.67
CA LEU A 454 10.91 -10.06 -35.80
C LEU A 454 11.43 -9.23 -36.95
N ASN A 455 12.44 -8.39 -36.68
CA ASN A 455 13.01 -7.50 -37.68
C ASN A 455 14.54 -7.62 -37.67
N GLN A 456 15.19 -7.31 -38.78
CA GLN A 456 16.64 -7.29 -38.86
C GLN A 456 17.15 -6.07 -39.62
N ASN A 457 18.38 -5.67 -39.32
CA ASN A 457 19.16 -4.84 -40.22
C ASN A 457 20.58 -5.45 -40.33
N SER A 458 21.54 -4.72 -40.89
CA SER A 458 22.90 -5.26 -41.06
C SER A 458 23.63 -5.54 -39.74
N ARG A 459 23.25 -4.89 -38.62
CA ARG A 459 23.95 -4.96 -37.32
C ARG A 459 23.16 -5.69 -36.22
N PHE A 460 21.83 -5.68 -36.27
CA PHE A 460 20.96 -6.15 -35.19
C PHE A 460 19.83 -7.06 -35.67
N LEU A 461 19.39 -7.95 -34.78
CA LEU A 461 18.10 -8.60 -34.82
C LEU A 461 17.22 -7.99 -33.72
N MET A 462 16.00 -7.58 -34.06
CA MET A 462 15.02 -6.99 -33.14
C MET A 462 13.84 -7.93 -32.93
N ASP A 463 13.73 -8.46 -31.71
CA ASP A 463 12.55 -9.19 -31.23
C ASP A 463 11.64 -8.21 -30.48
N LEU A 464 10.46 -7.96 -31.03
CA LEU A 464 9.48 -7.02 -30.49
C LEU A 464 8.22 -7.77 -30.09
N GLU A 465 7.81 -7.62 -28.84
CA GLU A 465 6.48 -7.98 -28.34
C GLU A 465 5.67 -6.72 -28.06
N GLY A 466 4.47 -6.62 -28.62
CA GLY A 466 3.54 -5.52 -28.39
C GLY A 466 2.21 -6.01 -27.81
N LYS A 467 1.63 -5.27 -26.87
CA LYS A 467 0.34 -5.59 -26.24
C LYS A 467 -0.48 -4.34 -26.01
N MET A 468 -1.66 -4.24 -26.65
CA MET A 468 -2.62 -3.15 -26.46
C MET A 468 -3.83 -3.63 -25.64
N GLU A 469 -4.24 -2.81 -24.68
CA GLU A 469 -5.43 -3.03 -23.84
C GLU A 469 -6.59 -2.11 -24.24
N SER A 470 -7.82 -2.44 -23.83
CA SER A 470 -9.07 -1.74 -24.23
C SER A 470 -9.12 -0.25 -23.88
N ASP A 471 -8.29 0.21 -22.95
CA ASP A 471 -8.19 1.61 -22.57
C ASP A 471 -7.14 2.39 -23.36
N GLY A 472 -6.47 1.78 -24.34
CA GLY A 472 -5.48 2.44 -25.19
C GLY A 472 -4.06 2.49 -24.65
N ASN A 473 -3.76 1.78 -23.55
CA ASN A 473 -2.38 1.54 -23.11
C ASN A 473 -1.72 0.47 -24.00
N ILE A 474 -0.48 0.74 -24.45
CA ILE A 474 0.33 -0.19 -25.25
C ILE A 474 1.67 -0.44 -24.56
N GLU A 475 1.96 -1.71 -24.27
CA GLU A 475 3.26 -2.16 -23.77
C GLU A 475 4.12 -2.70 -24.92
N TYR A 476 5.38 -2.27 -24.96
CA TYR A 476 6.39 -2.78 -25.88
C TYR A 476 7.58 -3.37 -25.12
N LYS A 477 7.88 -4.65 -25.37
CA LYS A 477 9.12 -5.30 -24.95
C LYS A 477 9.98 -5.55 -26.17
N VAL A 478 11.03 -4.74 -26.33
CA VAL A 478 11.96 -4.84 -27.46
C VAL A 478 13.31 -5.35 -26.99
N THR A 479 13.78 -6.44 -27.59
CA THR A 479 15.12 -6.99 -27.39
C THR A 479 15.93 -6.87 -28.67
N LEU A 480 17.05 -6.15 -28.63
CA LEU A 480 18.02 -6.07 -29.71
C LEU A 480 19.18 -7.02 -29.46
N VAL A 481 19.46 -7.91 -30.42
CA VAL A 481 20.58 -8.84 -30.39
C VAL A 481 21.64 -8.39 -31.40
N ALA A 482 22.85 -8.11 -30.92
CA ALA A 482 23.96 -7.72 -31.78
C ALA A 482 24.43 -8.89 -32.66
N ARG A 483 24.63 -8.66 -33.95
CA ARG A 483 25.00 -9.71 -34.93
C ARG A 483 26.51 -9.85 -35.14
N GLU A 484 27.26 -8.86 -34.70
CA GLU A 484 28.72 -8.78 -34.78
C GLU A 484 29.26 -7.88 -33.66
N ASP A 485 30.58 -7.91 -33.48
CA ASP A 485 31.27 -6.99 -32.58
C ASP A 485 31.35 -5.62 -33.26
N ALA A 486 30.81 -4.59 -32.62
CA ALA A 486 30.76 -3.26 -33.22
C ALA A 486 30.69 -2.13 -32.18
N ALA A 487 31.20 -0.98 -32.59
CA ALA A 487 30.84 0.29 -31.99
C ALA A 487 29.45 0.70 -32.50
N VAL A 488 28.57 1.08 -31.58
CA VAL A 488 27.24 1.59 -31.85
C VAL A 488 27.23 3.08 -31.54
N GLU A 489 26.83 3.90 -32.50
CA GLU A 489 26.78 5.36 -32.33
C GLU A 489 25.55 5.78 -31.52
N ASP A 490 24.37 5.26 -31.86
CA ASP A 490 23.15 5.46 -31.10
C ASP A 490 22.10 4.38 -31.37
N ILE A 491 21.23 4.17 -30.38
CA ILE A 491 19.96 3.46 -30.52
C ILE A 491 18.92 4.33 -29.84
N GLY A 492 17.85 4.69 -30.53
CA GLY A 492 16.86 5.61 -29.97
C GLY A 492 15.47 5.48 -30.55
N LEU A 493 14.46 5.67 -29.69
CA LEU A 493 13.07 5.74 -30.11
C LEU A 493 12.73 7.18 -30.53
N ARG A 494 12.43 7.34 -31.81
CA ARG A 494 12.02 8.60 -32.43
C ARG A 494 10.50 8.63 -32.54
N THR A 495 9.90 9.66 -31.94
CA THR A 495 8.47 9.95 -32.03
C THR A 495 8.29 11.36 -32.56
N HIS A 496 7.46 11.53 -33.59
CA HIS A 496 7.15 12.84 -34.16
C HIS A 496 5.65 13.10 -34.02
N LEU A 497 5.27 14.02 -33.13
CA LEU A 497 3.89 14.43 -32.93
C LEU A 497 3.46 15.43 -34.00
N ALA A 498 2.21 15.33 -34.46
CA ALA A 498 1.63 16.26 -35.43
C ALA A 498 1.58 17.71 -34.90
N SER A 499 1.59 18.67 -35.82
CA SER A 499 1.49 20.09 -35.49
C SER A 499 0.27 20.37 -34.61
N GLY A 500 0.49 21.14 -33.54
CA GLY A 500 -0.53 21.47 -32.53
C GLY A 500 -0.81 20.40 -31.48
N ILE A 501 -0.23 19.19 -31.57
CA ILE A 501 -0.41 18.15 -30.54
C ILE A 501 0.47 18.43 -29.32
N GLY A 502 1.76 18.71 -29.47
CA GLY A 502 2.68 18.96 -28.36
C GLY A 502 2.52 20.35 -27.73
N ARG A 503 1.30 20.71 -27.32
CA ARG A 503 0.97 22.01 -26.71
C ARG A 503 1.32 22.06 -25.23
N TYR A 504 1.00 20.98 -24.51
CA TYR A 504 1.22 20.84 -23.07
C TYR A 504 2.14 19.65 -22.77
N MET A 505 2.79 19.69 -21.61
CA MET A 505 3.69 18.66 -21.15
C MET A 505 3.75 18.63 -19.61
N MET A 506 4.10 17.46 -19.04
CA MET A 506 4.63 17.29 -17.68
C MET A 506 5.68 16.18 -17.65
N GLY A 507 6.59 16.21 -16.66
CA GLY A 507 7.72 15.27 -16.54
C GLY A 507 9.02 15.81 -17.12
N LEU A 508 10.08 15.00 -17.06
CA LEU A 508 11.47 15.34 -17.44
C LEU A 508 12.02 16.64 -16.81
N GLY A 509 11.71 16.87 -15.53
CA GLY A 509 12.13 18.04 -14.76
C GLY A 509 11.18 19.24 -14.88
N GLU A 510 10.05 19.06 -15.55
CA GLU A 510 9.04 20.11 -15.76
C GLU A 510 7.75 19.83 -14.99
N LYS A 511 7.16 20.90 -14.45
CA LYS A 511 5.78 20.88 -13.96
C LYS A 511 4.82 20.86 -15.14
N GLY A 512 3.58 20.44 -14.90
CA GLY A 512 2.52 20.49 -15.89
C GLY A 512 2.26 21.91 -16.37
N GLY A 513 2.27 22.08 -17.68
CA GLY A 513 2.06 23.37 -18.32
C GLY A 513 2.31 23.30 -19.82
N TYR A 514 2.60 24.46 -20.43
CA TYR A 514 2.98 24.52 -21.84
C TYR A 514 4.26 23.74 -22.10
N CYS A 515 4.31 22.99 -23.20
CA CYS A 515 5.52 22.28 -23.61
C CYS A 515 6.65 23.30 -23.89
N PRO A 516 7.82 23.18 -23.21
CA PRO A 516 8.99 23.98 -23.56
C PRO A 516 9.43 23.73 -25.01
N LYS A 517 10.10 24.72 -25.61
CA LYS A 517 10.60 24.61 -27.00
C LYS A 517 11.67 23.54 -27.14
N ASP A 518 12.55 23.42 -26.14
CA ASP A 518 13.69 22.53 -26.12
C ASP A 518 13.88 21.94 -24.73
N ILE A 519 13.96 20.61 -24.62
CA ILE A 519 14.34 19.87 -23.41
C ILE A 519 15.48 18.93 -23.76
N ARG A 520 16.47 18.85 -22.88
CA ARG A 520 17.58 17.90 -22.93
C ARG A 520 17.69 17.17 -21.62
N TRP A 521 16.95 16.08 -21.51
CA TRP A 521 16.89 15.27 -20.30
C TRP A 521 18.02 14.24 -20.27
N LYS A 522 18.63 14.09 -19.10
CA LYS A 522 19.54 13.00 -18.76
C LYS A 522 18.97 12.21 -17.59
N TRP A 523 19.21 10.90 -17.61
CA TRP A 523 18.81 10.01 -16.53
C TRP A 523 19.46 10.40 -15.21
N ASP A 524 18.66 10.44 -14.15
CA ASP A 524 19.09 10.81 -12.80
C ASP A 524 18.29 9.99 -11.77
N VAL A 525 18.99 9.19 -10.95
CA VAL A 525 18.36 8.37 -9.91
C VAL A 525 17.75 9.21 -8.80
N GLU A 526 18.18 10.46 -8.63
CA GLU A 526 17.57 11.39 -7.67
C GLU A 526 16.21 11.92 -8.18
N LYS A 527 15.82 11.57 -9.42
CA LYS A 527 14.59 12.00 -10.08
C LYS A 527 13.72 10.80 -10.39
N ASN A 528 12.56 10.71 -9.75
CA ASN A 528 11.55 9.68 -10.01
C ASN A 528 10.77 9.98 -11.29
N GLN A 529 11.46 9.97 -12.44
CA GLN A 529 10.92 10.37 -13.73
C GLN A 529 11.48 9.49 -14.86
N ASP A 530 10.60 8.66 -15.42
CA ASP A 530 10.90 7.66 -16.45
C ASP A 530 10.32 8.02 -17.84
N GLY A 531 9.72 9.20 -17.97
CA GLY A 531 9.20 9.68 -19.26
C GLY A 531 8.23 10.86 -19.16
N PRO A 532 7.90 11.52 -20.29
CA PRO A 532 6.94 12.62 -20.33
C PRO A 532 5.51 12.15 -20.59
N TRP A 533 4.54 12.95 -20.16
CA TRP A 533 3.28 13.08 -20.88
C TRP A 533 3.33 14.37 -21.72
N ILE A 534 2.89 14.29 -22.98
CA ILE A 534 2.88 15.40 -23.92
C ILE A 534 1.66 15.32 -24.83
N GLY A 535 0.95 16.44 -24.98
CA GLY A 535 -0.29 16.45 -25.74
C GLY A 535 -1.09 17.74 -25.65
N ASP A 536 -2.29 17.66 -26.18
CA ASP A 536 -3.36 18.65 -26.10
C ASP A 536 -4.57 18.01 -25.40
N VAL A 537 -5.59 18.81 -25.07
CA VAL A 537 -6.70 18.37 -24.19
C VAL A 537 -7.41 17.11 -24.68
N ASN A 538 -7.58 16.95 -25.99
CA ASN A 538 -8.27 15.80 -26.60
C ASN A 538 -7.35 14.84 -27.38
N ALA A 539 -6.02 15.00 -27.29
CA ALA A 539 -5.07 14.13 -27.98
C ALA A 539 -3.65 14.24 -27.38
N GLY A 540 -3.11 13.15 -26.83
CA GLY A 540 -1.77 13.15 -26.23
C GLY A 540 -1.22 11.74 -25.98
N LEU A 541 0.05 11.67 -25.57
CA LEU A 541 0.75 10.44 -25.24
C LEU A 541 1.53 10.60 -23.93
N GLN A 542 1.48 9.60 -23.07
CA GLN A 542 2.58 9.33 -22.14
C GLN A 542 3.49 8.27 -22.76
N ILE A 543 4.80 8.50 -22.69
CA ILE A 543 5.81 7.52 -23.12
C ILE A 543 6.73 7.28 -21.93
N ARG A 544 6.70 6.08 -21.35
CA ARG A 544 7.55 5.66 -20.22
C ARG A 544 8.58 4.64 -20.66
N PHE A 545 9.82 4.78 -20.22
CA PHE A 545 10.94 3.94 -20.65
C PHE A 545 11.53 3.16 -19.47
N TYR A 546 11.73 1.85 -19.66
CA TYR A 546 12.22 0.93 -18.63
C TYR A 546 12.91 -0.27 -19.31
N ASP A 547 13.28 -1.31 -18.55
CA ASP A 547 13.88 -2.55 -19.08
C ASP A 547 13.43 -3.81 -18.33
N ASP A 548 14.12 -4.93 -18.54
CA ASP A 548 13.85 -6.23 -17.93
C ASP A 548 14.17 -6.31 -16.42
N THR A 549 14.81 -5.28 -15.87
CA THR A 549 15.16 -5.17 -14.44
C THR A 549 14.28 -4.16 -13.69
N TYR A 550 13.21 -3.67 -14.33
CA TYR A 550 12.31 -2.69 -13.74
C TYR A 550 11.66 -3.22 -12.47
N GLU A 551 11.82 -2.45 -11.40
CA GLU A 551 11.03 -2.56 -10.19
C GLU A 551 10.34 -1.22 -9.91
N ARG A 552 9.11 -1.27 -9.42
CA ARG A 552 8.38 -0.06 -9.03
C ARG A 552 9.12 0.62 -7.86
N PRO A 553 9.47 1.91 -7.96
CA PRO A 553 10.04 2.67 -6.85
C PRO A 553 9.05 2.80 -5.69
N LEU A 554 9.56 2.99 -4.47
CA LEU A 554 8.71 3.51 -3.40
C LEU A 554 8.39 4.99 -3.66
N ASN A 555 7.23 5.45 -3.22
CA ASN A 555 6.77 6.83 -3.37
C ASN A 555 6.30 7.40 -2.02
N THR A 556 5.93 8.69 -2.01
CA THR A 556 5.38 9.42 -0.86
C THR A 556 6.22 9.26 0.41
N ASN A 557 7.30 10.04 0.48
CA ASN A 557 8.34 10.11 1.51
C ASN A 557 9.41 9.00 1.49
N PHE A 558 9.23 7.94 0.68
CA PHE A 558 10.09 6.76 0.72
C PHE A 558 10.93 6.52 -0.55
N TYR A 559 10.92 7.43 -1.53
CA TYR A 559 11.63 7.25 -2.80
C TYR A 559 13.10 6.90 -2.62
N HIS A 560 13.81 7.63 -1.76
CA HIS A 560 15.24 7.41 -1.50
C HIS A 560 15.58 6.08 -0.81
N GLN A 561 14.58 5.35 -0.31
CA GLN A 561 14.76 4.02 0.29
C GLN A 561 14.70 2.91 -0.77
N LYS A 562 13.97 3.15 -1.87
CA LYS A 562 13.92 2.26 -3.05
C LYS A 562 13.70 3.13 -4.30
N PRO A 563 14.75 3.74 -4.85
CA PRO A 563 14.64 4.66 -5.97
C PRO A 563 14.40 3.93 -7.29
N LEU A 564 14.20 4.70 -8.37
CA LEU A 564 14.06 4.16 -9.71
C LEU A 564 15.32 3.41 -10.14
N HIS A 565 15.14 2.15 -10.57
CA HIS A 565 16.17 1.42 -11.29
C HIS A 565 16.34 2.06 -12.67
N MET A 566 17.45 2.74 -12.89
CA MET A 566 17.72 3.37 -14.18
C MET A 566 17.83 2.29 -15.27
N PRO A 567 17.08 2.39 -16.37
CA PRO A 567 17.10 1.38 -17.41
C PRO A 567 18.49 1.29 -18.07
N VAL A 568 19.13 0.13 -18.00
CA VAL A 568 20.52 -0.10 -18.42
C VAL A 568 20.72 0.25 -19.90
N SER A 569 19.79 -0.20 -20.75
CA SER A 569 19.91 0.00 -22.20
C SER A 569 19.65 1.45 -22.61
N TRP A 570 18.66 2.11 -22.00
CA TRP A 570 18.30 3.51 -22.28
C TRP A 570 19.29 4.50 -21.64
N CYS A 571 19.72 4.28 -20.39
CA CYS A 571 20.64 5.15 -19.66
C CYS A 571 22.07 5.03 -20.17
N ASN A 572 22.51 3.80 -20.47
CA ASN A 572 23.84 3.53 -21.02
C ASN A 572 24.98 4.21 -20.23
N ASN A 573 25.02 4.00 -18.92
CA ASN A 573 25.99 4.64 -18.02
C ASN A 573 26.01 6.18 -18.14
N GLY A 574 24.83 6.79 -18.28
CA GLY A 574 24.65 8.25 -18.40
C GLY A 574 24.79 8.82 -19.81
N ASN A 575 25.13 8.01 -20.82
CA ASN A 575 25.27 8.46 -22.20
C ASN A 575 23.91 8.73 -22.87
N GLY A 576 22.86 8.04 -22.46
CA GLY A 576 21.51 8.20 -23.00
C GLY A 576 20.74 9.36 -22.39
N GLY A 577 19.55 9.63 -22.91
CA GLY A 577 18.70 10.74 -22.49
C GLY A 577 17.44 10.87 -23.35
N ILE A 578 16.67 11.93 -23.13
CA ILE A 578 15.47 12.25 -23.90
C ILE A 578 15.53 13.70 -24.34
N ASP A 579 15.55 13.93 -25.65
CA ASP A 579 15.47 15.28 -26.22
C ASP A 579 14.05 15.53 -26.74
N ILE A 580 13.50 16.70 -26.42
CA ILE A 580 12.22 17.17 -26.97
C ILE A 580 12.46 18.50 -27.67
N ASN A 581 12.03 18.63 -28.92
CA ASN A 581 12.12 19.85 -29.70
C ASN A 581 10.77 20.15 -30.37
N GLN A 582 10.23 21.34 -30.10
CA GLN A 582 8.99 21.83 -30.69
C GLN A 582 9.30 22.67 -31.94
N ALA A 583 8.65 22.34 -33.05
CA ALA A 583 8.78 23.03 -34.32
C ALA A 583 7.40 23.29 -34.96
N ALA A 584 7.36 24.06 -36.05
CA ALA A 584 6.12 24.39 -36.74
C ALA A 584 5.43 23.17 -37.35
N ASP A 585 6.21 22.19 -37.80
CA ASP A 585 5.72 20.95 -38.42
C ASP A 585 5.35 19.85 -37.41
N GLY A 586 5.66 20.04 -36.12
CA GLY A 586 5.39 19.06 -35.09
C GLY A 586 6.37 19.11 -33.91
N THR A 587 6.16 18.23 -32.94
CA THR A 587 7.07 18.06 -31.80
C THR A 587 7.84 16.75 -31.93
N ARG A 588 9.17 16.82 -31.90
CA ARG A 588 10.07 15.68 -32.00
C ARG A 588 10.50 15.25 -30.60
N ILE A 589 10.40 13.96 -30.32
CA ILE A 589 10.87 13.32 -29.09
C ILE A 589 11.86 12.25 -29.50
N ASN A 590 13.08 12.33 -28.97
CA ASN A 590 14.15 11.37 -29.24
C ASN A 590 14.68 10.82 -27.91
N ALA A 591 14.26 9.61 -27.56
CA ALA A 591 14.83 8.88 -26.43
C ALA A 591 16.03 8.07 -26.93
N TYR A 592 17.24 8.57 -26.70
CA TYR A 592 18.49 8.02 -27.23
C TYR A 592 19.29 7.31 -26.14
N SER A 593 20.11 6.33 -26.52
CA SER A 593 21.04 5.66 -25.59
C SER A 593 22.49 6.13 -25.72
N GLY A 594 22.84 6.81 -26.81
CA GLY A 594 24.20 7.25 -27.10
C GLY A 594 25.17 6.09 -27.37
N LYS A 595 26.46 6.44 -27.49
CA LYS A 595 27.50 5.52 -27.95
C LYS A 595 27.74 4.35 -27.00
N ARG A 596 27.97 3.15 -27.54
CA ARG A 596 28.38 1.95 -26.77
C ARG A 596 29.14 0.94 -27.62
N GLN A 597 29.73 -0.04 -26.94
CA GLN A 597 30.32 -1.21 -27.58
C GLN A 597 29.41 -2.41 -27.34
N VAL A 598 29.24 -3.25 -28.36
CA VAL A 598 28.51 -4.53 -28.26
C VAL A 598 29.35 -5.65 -28.82
N LYS A 599 29.20 -6.84 -28.24
CA LYS A 599 29.70 -8.09 -28.79
C LYS A 599 28.59 -8.83 -29.50
N LYS A 600 28.94 -9.65 -30.49
CA LYS A 600 28.02 -10.57 -31.13
C LYS A 600 27.29 -11.43 -30.09
N GLY A 601 25.97 -11.38 -30.11
CA GLY A 601 25.09 -12.12 -29.19
C GLY A 601 24.67 -11.32 -27.95
N ASP A 602 25.24 -10.15 -27.70
CA ASP A 602 24.78 -9.25 -26.63
C ASP A 602 23.31 -8.89 -26.85
N LYS A 603 22.56 -8.83 -25.74
CA LYS A 603 21.14 -8.45 -25.72
C LYS A 603 20.98 -7.10 -25.04
N LEU A 604 20.26 -6.20 -25.68
CA LEU A 604 19.86 -4.89 -25.16
C LEU A 604 18.34 -4.82 -25.07
N TYR A 605 17.80 -4.39 -23.93
CA TYR A 605 16.37 -4.36 -23.63
C TYR A 605 15.84 -2.92 -23.63
N TYR A 606 15.08 -2.58 -24.65
CA TYR A 606 14.52 -1.25 -24.88
C TYR A 606 13.01 -1.26 -24.64
N TYR A 607 12.59 -1.47 -23.39
CA TYR A 607 11.17 -1.57 -23.07
C TYR A 607 10.56 -0.17 -22.91
N PHE A 608 9.32 -0.01 -23.35
CA PHE A 608 8.59 1.23 -23.17
C PHE A 608 7.07 1.00 -23.18
N ASN A 609 6.35 1.95 -22.60
CA ASN A 609 4.89 1.98 -22.58
C ASN A 609 4.39 3.26 -23.27
N VAL A 610 3.32 3.15 -24.04
CA VAL A 610 2.60 4.28 -24.65
C VAL A 610 1.16 4.29 -24.13
N ALA A 611 0.80 5.29 -23.32
CA ALA A 611 -0.59 5.51 -22.91
C ALA A 611 -1.21 6.63 -23.77
N ILE A 612 -2.25 6.28 -24.54
CA ILE A 612 -2.91 7.22 -25.47
C ILE A 612 -4.03 7.95 -24.75
N THR A 613 -3.86 9.25 -24.51
CA THR A 613 -4.85 10.10 -23.84
C THR A 613 -5.67 10.89 -24.85
N PRO A 614 -6.96 11.19 -24.57
CA PRO A 614 -7.72 10.82 -23.37
C PRO A 614 -8.11 9.35 -23.32
N PHE A 615 -8.43 8.84 -22.11
CA PHE A 615 -8.88 7.46 -21.96
C PHE A 615 -10.39 7.32 -22.24
N ARG A 616 -11.18 8.31 -21.84
CA ARG A 616 -12.64 8.37 -21.99
C ARG A 616 -13.13 9.82 -21.95
N THR A 617 -14.42 10.05 -22.15
CA THR A 617 -15.02 11.38 -21.96
C THR A 617 -15.15 11.72 -20.48
N ILE A 618 -15.14 13.01 -20.14
CA ILE A 618 -15.52 13.47 -18.80
C ILE A 618 -17.03 13.27 -18.58
N ASP A 619 -17.41 12.96 -17.34
CA ASP A 619 -18.82 12.81 -16.92
C ASP A 619 -19.20 13.97 -16.00
N THR A 620 -19.70 15.05 -16.61
CA THR A 620 -20.08 16.26 -15.89
C THR A 620 -21.30 16.04 -15.01
N ASP A 621 -22.28 15.25 -15.46
CA ASP A 621 -23.49 14.99 -14.66
C ASP A 621 -23.17 14.24 -13.38
N LYS A 622 -22.23 13.29 -13.44
CA LYS A 622 -21.66 12.64 -12.26
C LYS A 622 -20.90 13.63 -11.37
N GLN A 623 -20.13 14.55 -11.94
CA GLN A 623 -19.44 15.61 -11.18
C GLN A 623 -20.42 16.45 -10.34
N TRP A 624 -21.56 16.86 -10.92
CA TRP A 624 -22.53 17.73 -10.24
C TRP A 624 -23.40 17.00 -9.21
N ARG A 625 -23.66 15.70 -9.45
CA ARG A 625 -24.54 14.88 -8.61
C ARG A 625 -23.83 14.34 -7.37
N GLU A 626 -22.57 13.93 -7.50
CA GLU A 626 -21.81 13.32 -6.42
C GLU A 626 -21.16 14.39 -5.54
N ARG A 627 -21.65 14.49 -4.30
CA ARG A 627 -21.30 15.53 -3.33
C ARG A 627 -20.60 14.89 -2.14
N TYR A 628 -19.34 15.22 -1.97
CA TYR A 628 -18.43 14.51 -1.08
C TYR A 628 -18.41 15.07 0.34
N TYR A 629 -18.49 14.14 1.31
CA TYR A 629 -18.18 14.35 2.72
C TYR A 629 -17.01 13.46 3.14
N HIS A 630 -15.89 14.06 3.49
CA HIS A 630 -14.63 13.38 3.78
C HIS A 630 -14.35 13.35 5.29
N SER A 631 -15.19 12.63 6.04
CA SER A 631 -15.02 12.40 7.48
C SER A 631 -15.96 11.30 7.98
N TYR A 632 -15.61 10.68 9.11
CA TYR A 632 -16.51 9.81 9.87
C TYR A 632 -17.36 10.66 10.83
N ASP A 633 -18.67 10.75 10.58
CA ASP A 633 -19.61 11.59 11.33
C ASP A 633 -21.03 11.00 11.30
N PHE A 634 -21.94 11.56 12.09
CA PHE A 634 -23.35 11.17 12.07
C PHE A 634 -23.98 11.43 10.70
N ILE A 635 -24.71 10.43 10.17
CA ILE A 635 -25.25 10.46 8.81
C ILE A 635 -26.25 11.61 8.63
N GLU A 636 -27.04 11.94 9.65
CA GLU A 636 -27.97 13.07 9.64
C GLU A 636 -27.25 14.41 9.44
N LYS A 637 -26.02 14.53 9.95
CA LYS A 637 -25.20 15.72 9.76
C LYS A 637 -24.67 15.80 8.33
N VAL A 638 -24.25 14.67 7.76
CA VAL A 638 -23.83 14.57 6.35
C VAL A 638 -24.98 14.98 5.42
N GLU A 639 -26.17 14.46 5.69
CA GLU A 639 -27.40 14.75 4.94
C GLU A 639 -27.74 16.25 4.95
N LYS A 640 -27.64 16.88 6.13
CA LYS A 640 -27.93 18.32 6.30
C LYS A 640 -27.00 19.22 5.48
N VAL A 641 -25.76 18.79 5.24
CA VAL A 641 -24.81 19.51 4.38
C VAL A 641 -25.17 19.36 2.89
N GLY A 642 -25.98 18.35 2.53
CA GLY A 642 -26.38 18.04 1.17
C GLY A 642 -25.40 17.10 0.44
N ALA A 643 -24.53 16.43 1.18
CA ALA A 643 -23.61 15.43 0.65
C ALA A 643 -24.29 14.05 0.49
N ASN A 644 -23.83 13.26 -0.47
CA ASN A 644 -24.37 11.92 -0.77
C ASN A 644 -23.28 10.87 -1.07
N VAL A 645 -22.01 11.24 -0.95
CA VAL A 645 -20.86 10.32 -1.00
C VAL A 645 -19.99 10.57 0.23
N ILE A 646 -19.78 9.54 1.05
CA ILE A 646 -19.01 9.59 2.28
C ILE A 646 -17.69 8.86 2.07
N ASN A 647 -16.57 9.53 2.35
CA ASN A 647 -15.25 8.90 2.40
C ASN A 647 -14.82 8.76 3.86
N ILE A 648 -14.66 7.52 4.31
CA ILE A 648 -14.21 7.17 5.65
C ILE A 648 -12.71 6.93 5.62
N HIS A 649 -11.95 7.78 6.30
CA HIS A 649 -10.51 7.57 6.50
C HIS A 649 -10.23 6.33 7.39
N HIS A 650 -8.97 6.00 7.66
CA HIS A 650 -8.64 5.12 8.79
C HIS A 650 -8.62 5.91 10.12
N ALA A 651 -8.18 5.31 11.24
CA ALA A 651 -8.05 5.93 12.56
C ALA A 651 -9.37 6.44 13.17
N ASN A 652 -10.47 5.69 12.96
CA ASN A 652 -11.78 5.98 13.54
C ASN A 652 -12.49 4.71 14.06
N GLY A 653 -13.69 4.88 14.61
CA GLY A 653 -14.41 3.80 15.31
C GLY A 653 -14.83 2.61 14.44
N ILE A 654 -14.97 2.79 13.12
CA ILE A 654 -15.39 1.74 12.18
C ILE A 654 -14.27 1.26 11.26
N ASN A 655 -13.25 2.09 11.01
CA ASN A 655 -12.05 1.73 10.27
C ASN A 655 -10.78 2.16 11.05
N PRO A 656 -10.43 1.50 12.17
CA PRO A 656 -9.37 1.97 13.05
C PRO A 656 -7.96 1.77 12.49
N PHE A 657 -7.68 0.61 11.91
CA PHE A 657 -6.32 0.17 11.57
C PHE A 657 -5.98 0.45 10.11
N ILE A 658 -4.81 1.06 9.87
CA ILE A 658 -4.39 1.42 8.52
C ILE A 658 -4.23 0.17 7.65
N ASN A 659 -4.90 0.16 6.50
CA ASN A 659 -4.85 -0.92 5.50
C ASN A 659 -5.20 -2.32 6.03
N TYR A 660 -5.98 -2.42 7.11
CA TYR A 660 -6.47 -3.69 7.65
C TYR A 660 -7.92 -3.60 8.18
N PRO A 661 -8.92 -3.45 7.28
CA PRO A 661 -10.31 -3.11 7.63
C PRO A 661 -11.17 -4.30 8.10
N PHE A 662 -10.58 -5.28 8.78
CA PHE A 662 -11.26 -6.56 9.07
C PHE A 662 -11.67 -6.77 10.52
N LEU A 663 -11.28 -5.87 11.42
CA LEU A 663 -11.49 -6.04 12.87
C LEU A 663 -12.74 -5.34 13.42
N ARG A 664 -13.44 -4.54 12.59
CA ARG A 664 -14.66 -3.77 12.95
C ARG A 664 -15.75 -3.83 11.87
N THR A 665 -15.83 -4.97 11.19
CA THR A 665 -16.70 -5.15 10.02
C THR A 665 -18.19 -5.02 10.35
N LYS A 666 -18.61 -5.39 11.57
CA LYS A 666 -20.00 -5.25 12.03
C LYS A 666 -20.39 -3.78 12.20
N GLU A 667 -19.55 -3.00 12.85
CA GLU A 667 -19.77 -1.56 13.05
C GLU A 667 -19.71 -0.79 11.74
N MET A 668 -18.75 -1.13 10.87
CA MET A 668 -18.64 -0.57 9.53
C MET A 668 -19.89 -0.86 8.70
N LYS A 669 -20.35 -2.12 8.69
CA LYS A 669 -21.58 -2.50 7.99
C LYS A 669 -22.79 -1.73 8.50
N ALA A 670 -22.97 -1.62 9.82
CA ALA A 670 -24.11 -0.91 10.39
C ALA A 670 -24.14 0.58 9.97
N TYR A 671 -22.99 1.24 9.90
CA TYR A 671 -22.88 2.60 9.40
C TYR A 671 -23.26 2.70 7.91
N ILE A 672 -22.73 1.79 7.10
CA ILE A 672 -22.96 1.75 5.66
C ILE A 672 -24.45 1.47 5.36
N ASP A 673 -25.05 0.47 6.01
CA ASP A 673 -26.47 0.17 5.88
C ASP A 673 -27.34 1.39 6.23
N GLY A 674 -26.96 2.15 7.26
CA GLY A 674 -27.64 3.40 7.64
C GLY A 674 -27.48 4.54 6.62
N ALA A 675 -26.37 4.58 5.90
CA ALA A 675 -26.11 5.55 4.84
C ALA A 675 -26.83 5.17 3.54
N HIS A 676 -26.83 3.88 3.19
CA HIS A 676 -27.60 3.32 2.07
C HIS A 676 -29.09 3.55 2.24
N ALA A 677 -29.63 3.44 3.46
CA ALA A 677 -31.02 3.76 3.77
C ALA A 677 -31.43 5.23 3.50
N ARG A 678 -30.45 6.10 3.23
CA ARG A 678 -30.62 7.52 2.87
C ARG A 678 -30.06 7.84 1.48
N ASP A 679 -29.93 6.83 0.61
CA ASP A 679 -29.41 6.94 -0.76
C ASP A 679 -28.00 7.54 -0.85
N MET A 680 -27.18 7.34 0.19
CA MET A 680 -25.78 7.76 0.20
C MET A 680 -24.85 6.60 -0.09
N LYS A 681 -23.69 6.88 -0.69
CA LYS A 681 -22.63 5.90 -0.90
C LYS A 681 -21.52 6.07 0.14
N VAL A 682 -20.86 4.99 0.54
CA VAL A 682 -19.75 5.01 1.51
C VAL A 682 -18.52 4.29 0.95
N LYS A 683 -17.40 5.00 0.92
CA LYS A 683 -16.08 4.46 0.59
C LYS A 683 -15.17 4.46 1.80
N ILE A 684 -14.18 3.56 1.79
CA ILE A 684 -13.20 3.47 2.86
C ILE A 684 -11.78 3.72 2.34
N TYR A 685 -10.93 4.25 3.22
CA TYR A 685 -9.48 4.22 3.09
C TYR A 685 -8.99 2.78 3.13
N ASN A 686 -8.40 2.29 2.04
CA ASN A 686 -7.72 1.00 2.00
C ASN A 686 -6.77 0.88 0.79
N THR A 687 -5.46 0.81 1.06
CA THR A 687 -4.37 0.62 0.08
C THR A 687 -3.42 -0.48 0.56
N VAL A 688 -2.27 -0.68 -0.10
CA VAL A 688 -1.25 -1.71 0.25
C VAL A 688 0.12 -1.12 0.54
N ARG A 689 0.24 0.20 0.72
CA ARG A 689 1.54 0.86 0.95
C ARG A 689 2.16 0.46 2.28
N GLU A 690 1.31 0.34 3.29
CA GLU A 690 1.69 0.08 4.68
C GLU A 690 0.75 -0.97 5.27
N LEU A 691 1.17 -1.68 6.31
CA LEU A 691 0.34 -2.66 7.00
C LEU A 691 0.40 -2.47 8.52
N SER A 692 -0.77 -2.38 9.15
CA SER A 692 -0.94 -2.29 10.60
C SER A 692 -0.32 -3.48 11.35
N ASN A 693 0.27 -3.21 12.52
CA ASN A 693 0.65 -4.24 13.49
C ASN A 693 -0.53 -5.06 14.05
N SER A 694 -1.76 -4.61 13.82
CA SER A 694 -2.98 -5.35 14.16
C SER A 694 -3.39 -6.38 13.11
N CYS A 695 -2.63 -6.52 12.01
CA CYS A 695 -2.83 -7.58 11.03
C CYS A 695 -2.72 -8.97 11.69
N VAL A 696 -3.76 -9.79 11.57
CA VAL A 696 -3.80 -11.10 12.24
C VAL A 696 -2.74 -12.03 11.65
N GLU A 697 -2.51 -11.94 10.34
CA GLU A 697 -1.53 -12.71 9.60
C GLU A 697 -0.09 -12.18 9.70
N MET A 698 0.20 -11.17 10.54
CA MET A 698 1.51 -10.49 10.61
C MET A 698 2.70 -11.45 10.63
N TYR A 699 2.67 -12.47 11.49
CA TYR A 699 3.79 -13.43 11.62
C TYR A 699 3.87 -14.44 10.47
N ALA A 700 2.74 -14.74 9.81
CA ALA A 700 2.76 -15.51 8.57
C ALA A 700 3.44 -14.73 7.46
N LEU A 701 3.09 -13.46 7.28
CA LEU A 701 3.72 -12.57 6.29
C LEU A 701 5.20 -12.37 6.61
N ARG A 702 5.55 -12.19 7.88
CA ARG A 702 6.95 -12.06 8.33
C ARG A 702 7.78 -13.28 8.02
N SER A 703 7.20 -14.48 8.14
CA SER A 703 7.88 -15.74 7.83
C SER A 703 8.26 -15.90 6.34
N LEU A 704 7.72 -15.05 5.46
CA LEU A 704 8.05 -15.02 4.03
C LEU A 704 9.34 -14.22 3.74
N GLY A 705 10.04 -13.72 4.76
CA GLY A 705 11.22 -12.87 4.59
C GLY A 705 10.84 -11.51 4.01
N ASN A 706 11.60 -11.04 3.02
CA ASN A 706 11.45 -9.68 2.45
C ASN A 706 10.48 -9.65 1.26
N GLU A 707 9.66 -10.69 1.10
CA GLU A 707 8.70 -10.77 0.01
C GLU A 707 7.60 -9.72 0.14
N ILE A 708 7.12 -9.48 1.37
CA ILE A 708 5.97 -8.59 1.64
C ILE A 708 6.40 -7.25 2.23
N PHE A 709 7.39 -7.25 3.13
CA PHE A 709 7.85 -6.05 3.84
C PHE A 709 9.19 -5.56 3.29
N SER A 710 9.33 -4.23 3.18
CA SER A 710 10.57 -3.59 2.75
C SER A 710 11.70 -3.81 3.75
N GLU A 711 12.92 -3.99 3.24
CA GLU A 711 14.13 -4.02 4.05
C GLU A 711 14.41 -2.65 4.69
N GLY A 712 14.82 -2.62 5.96
CA GLY A 712 15.10 -1.39 6.69
C GLY A 712 15.64 -1.61 8.10
N PRO A 713 16.17 -0.54 8.72
CA PRO A 713 16.92 -0.62 9.98
C PRO A 713 16.11 -1.12 11.19
N GLY A 714 14.79 -1.31 11.06
CA GLY A 714 13.87 -1.55 12.18
C GLY A 714 13.58 -0.27 12.95
N GLY A 715 13.13 -0.39 14.20
CA GLY A 715 12.83 0.75 15.07
C GLY A 715 11.34 1.12 15.06
N GLY A 716 11.04 2.42 15.15
CA GLY A 716 9.67 2.91 15.23
C GLY A 716 9.05 2.76 16.61
N PHE A 717 7.72 2.63 16.68
CA PHE A 717 6.99 2.49 17.94
C PHE A 717 7.39 1.21 18.72
N SER A 718 7.21 1.22 20.05
CA SER A 718 7.72 0.17 20.94
C SER A 718 7.30 -1.23 20.53
N TRP A 719 6.04 -1.43 20.11
CA TRP A 719 5.54 -2.73 19.69
C TRP A 719 6.39 -3.36 18.57
N LEU A 720 6.78 -2.58 17.56
CA LEU A 720 7.59 -3.08 16.43
C LEU A 720 8.97 -3.56 16.88
N GLN A 721 9.57 -2.87 17.85
CA GLN A 721 10.87 -3.23 18.41
C GLN A 721 10.77 -4.42 19.39
N GLU A 722 9.66 -4.49 20.13
CA GLU A 722 9.42 -5.51 21.15
C GLU A 722 8.94 -6.83 20.56
N HIS A 723 8.40 -6.87 19.34
CA HIS A 723 7.71 -8.06 18.79
C HIS A 723 8.08 -8.53 17.37
N LEU A 724 8.67 -7.69 16.49
CA LEU A 724 8.77 -8.04 15.05
C LEU A 724 10.17 -8.42 14.54
N ASP A 725 11.22 -8.05 15.27
CA ASP A 725 12.65 -8.12 14.87
C ASP A 725 12.96 -7.42 13.52
N PRO A 726 14.11 -6.71 13.33
CA PRO A 726 14.54 -6.24 12.00
C PRO A 726 14.71 -7.41 11.01
N ASN A 727 14.68 -7.25 9.69
CA ASN A 727 14.77 -6.08 8.80
C ASN A 727 13.37 -5.55 8.38
N TYR A 728 13.01 -4.29 8.69
CA TYR A 728 11.77 -3.63 8.25
C TYR A 728 11.90 -2.09 8.27
N ILE A 729 10.98 -1.39 7.60
CA ILE A 729 10.83 0.08 7.70
C ILE A 729 9.54 0.39 8.46
N GLY A 730 9.66 1.11 9.58
CA GLY A 730 8.52 1.64 10.32
C GLY A 730 7.81 2.76 9.54
N ALA A 731 6.49 2.80 9.60
CA ALA A 731 5.65 3.66 8.78
C ALA A 731 4.70 4.51 9.63
N TRP A 732 3.55 4.91 9.08
CA TRP A 732 2.55 5.72 9.80
C TRP A 732 2.16 5.13 11.17
N PHE A 733 2.06 6.01 12.17
CA PHE A 733 1.65 5.67 13.54
C PHE A 733 0.42 6.46 13.97
N VAL A 734 -0.58 5.78 14.58
CA VAL A 734 -1.77 6.43 15.16
C VAL A 734 -1.69 6.39 16.70
N PRO A 735 -1.34 7.50 17.38
CA PRO A 735 -0.99 7.47 18.80
C PRO A 735 -2.07 6.97 19.77
N HIS A 736 -3.34 7.29 19.50
CA HIS A 736 -4.45 6.93 20.39
C HIS A 736 -4.93 5.48 20.21
N LEU A 737 -4.59 4.86 19.07
CA LEU A 737 -4.83 3.44 18.80
C LEU A 737 -3.59 2.58 19.04
N LYS A 738 -2.42 3.21 19.18
CA LYS A 738 -1.10 2.55 19.16
C LYS A 738 -0.92 1.65 17.92
N ASP A 739 -1.57 2.02 16.81
CA ASP A 739 -1.47 1.36 15.51
C ASP A 739 -0.16 1.79 14.85
N ALA A 740 0.78 0.85 14.73
CA ALA A 740 2.12 1.08 14.22
C ALA A 740 2.32 0.28 12.93
N ALA A 741 2.37 0.97 11.79
CA ALA A 741 2.42 0.32 10.50
C ALA A 741 3.85 0.05 10.02
N ILE A 742 3.97 -0.88 9.07
CA ILE A 742 5.23 -1.28 8.42
C ILE A 742 5.09 -1.06 6.91
N VAL A 743 6.14 -0.58 6.25
CA VAL A 743 6.15 -0.37 4.80
C VAL A 743 6.22 -1.70 4.06
N ASN A 744 5.37 -1.85 3.04
CA ASN A 744 5.39 -3.01 2.15
C ASN A 744 6.46 -2.86 1.06
N SER A 745 7.01 -3.99 0.58
CA SER A 745 8.08 -4.09 -0.43
C SER A 745 7.70 -3.62 -1.85
N GLY A 746 6.42 -3.27 -2.05
CA GLY A 746 5.81 -3.02 -3.35
C GLY A 746 5.07 -4.26 -3.86
N VAL A 747 5.17 -4.52 -5.17
CA VAL A 747 4.40 -5.56 -5.87
C VAL A 747 4.78 -6.97 -5.39
N SER A 748 3.84 -7.63 -4.70
CA SER A 748 4.01 -8.97 -4.13
C SER A 748 2.67 -9.70 -4.07
N ARG A 749 2.66 -10.96 -3.63
CA ARG A 749 1.41 -11.72 -3.49
C ARG A 749 0.48 -11.19 -2.39
N TRP A 750 0.92 -10.21 -1.58
CA TRP A 750 0.02 -9.42 -0.72
C TRP A 750 -1.07 -8.69 -1.53
N HIS A 751 -0.79 -8.37 -2.79
CA HIS A 751 -1.78 -7.76 -3.68
C HIS A 751 -2.93 -8.72 -3.98
N ASN A 752 -2.67 -10.03 -4.07
CA ASN A 752 -3.71 -11.04 -4.20
C ASN A 752 -4.58 -11.09 -2.92
N TYR A 753 -3.97 -11.01 -1.73
CA TYR A 753 -4.70 -10.90 -0.46
C TYR A 753 -5.59 -9.65 -0.43
N TYR A 754 -5.04 -8.50 -0.81
CA TYR A 754 -5.78 -7.24 -0.84
C TYR A 754 -7.00 -7.31 -1.78
N LEU A 755 -6.86 -7.93 -2.94
CA LEU A 755 -7.94 -8.07 -3.93
C LEU A 755 -9.09 -8.96 -3.44
N GLU A 756 -8.79 -10.12 -2.85
CA GLU A 756 -9.82 -10.96 -2.20
C GLU A 756 -10.44 -10.26 -1.00
N GLY A 757 -9.63 -9.54 -0.21
CA GLY A 757 -10.10 -8.73 0.90
C GLY A 757 -11.10 -7.65 0.44
N LEU A 758 -10.82 -7.00 -0.69
CA LEU A 758 -11.74 -6.04 -1.30
C LEU A 758 -13.04 -6.70 -1.75
N ASP A 759 -12.97 -7.83 -2.44
CA ASP A 759 -14.15 -8.58 -2.88
C ASP A 759 -15.02 -9.00 -1.68
N TRP A 760 -14.37 -9.47 -0.61
CA TRP A 760 -15.04 -9.83 0.64
C TRP A 760 -15.73 -8.61 1.28
N LEU A 761 -15.06 -7.46 1.38
CA LEU A 761 -15.63 -6.24 1.96
C LEU A 761 -16.84 -5.74 1.16
N VAL A 762 -16.79 -5.78 -0.16
CA VAL A 762 -17.92 -5.34 -1.00
C VAL A 762 -19.12 -6.27 -0.80
N ARG A 763 -18.91 -7.58 -0.78
CA ARG A 763 -20.00 -8.57 -0.64
C ARG A 763 -20.59 -8.63 0.77
N HIS A 764 -19.76 -8.53 1.81
CA HIS A 764 -20.18 -8.78 3.19
C HIS A 764 -20.43 -7.51 3.99
N VAL A 765 -19.71 -6.42 3.70
CA VAL A 765 -19.82 -5.15 4.43
C VAL A 765 -20.62 -4.12 3.64
N GLY A 766 -20.56 -4.17 2.31
CA GLY A 766 -21.36 -3.31 1.42
C GLY A 766 -20.69 -2.00 1.03
N ILE A 767 -19.36 -1.89 1.11
CA ILE A 767 -18.65 -0.67 0.70
C ILE A 767 -18.93 -0.33 -0.78
N ASP A 768 -19.08 0.96 -1.08
CA ASP A 768 -19.28 1.48 -2.43
C ASP A 768 -17.96 1.85 -3.14
N GLY A 769 -16.86 1.26 -2.69
CA GLY A 769 -15.55 1.41 -3.29
C GLY A 769 -14.52 2.04 -2.36
N LEU A 770 -13.53 2.70 -2.96
CA LEU A 770 -12.25 2.99 -2.33
C LEU A 770 -11.89 4.47 -2.38
N TYR A 771 -11.42 4.96 -1.24
CA TYR A 771 -10.60 6.15 -1.16
C TYR A 771 -9.14 5.69 -1.06
N ILE A 772 -8.32 6.02 -2.05
CA ILE A 772 -6.92 5.61 -2.09
C ILE A 772 -6.03 6.83 -1.90
N ASP A 773 -5.22 6.81 -0.86
CA ASP A 773 -4.22 7.81 -0.55
C ASP A 773 -2.84 7.32 -1.02
N ASP A 774 -2.43 7.84 -2.17
CA ASP A 774 -1.28 7.39 -2.96
C ASP A 774 -1.34 5.90 -3.37
N LEU A 775 -0.65 5.56 -4.47
CA LEU A 775 -0.69 4.20 -5.03
C LEU A 775 0.65 3.49 -4.89
N ALA A 776 0.64 2.36 -4.20
CA ALA A 776 1.79 1.48 -4.02
C ALA A 776 1.76 0.23 -4.92
N PHE A 777 0.73 0.07 -5.75
CA PHE A 777 0.56 -1.07 -6.64
C PHE A 777 0.53 -0.68 -8.12
N ASP A 778 0.69 -1.68 -8.97
CA ASP A 778 0.77 -1.54 -10.42
C ASP A 778 -0.59 -1.48 -11.13
N ARG A 779 -0.53 -1.15 -12.43
CA ARG A 779 -1.70 -1.07 -13.29
C ARG A 779 -2.50 -2.37 -13.33
N MET A 780 -1.85 -3.53 -13.28
CA MET A 780 -2.53 -4.83 -13.28
C MET A 780 -3.43 -4.96 -12.06
N THR A 781 -2.93 -4.61 -10.88
CA THR A 781 -3.68 -4.62 -9.63
C THR A 781 -4.87 -3.67 -9.70
N MET A 782 -4.67 -2.43 -10.17
CA MET A 782 -5.78 -1.46 -10.33
C MET A 782 -6.88 -1.95 -11.26
N LYS A 783 -6.51 -2.60 -12.37
CA LYS A 783 -7.48 -3.23 -13.28
C LYS A 783 -8.30 -4.31 -12.58
N ARG A 784 -7.66 -5.15 -11.76
CA ARG A 784 -8.31 -6.21 -10.97
C ARG A 784 -9.25 -5.62 -9.91
N ILE A 785 -8.83 -4.56 -9.20
CA ILE A 785 -9.68 -3.79 -8.27
C ILE A 785 -10.97 -3.36 -8.96
N ARG A 786 -10.86 -2.69 -10.11
CA ARG A 786 -12.03 -2.18 -10.82
C ARG A 786 -12.99 -3.28 -11.26
N LYS A 787 -12.48 -4.44 -11.69
CA LYS A 787 -13.34 -5.59 -12.02
C LYS A 787 -14.10 -6.12 -10.81
N ILE A 788 -13.41 -6.28 -9.68
CA ILE A 788 -14.01 -6.77 -8.43
C ILE A 788 -15.16 -5.84 -8.01
N LEU A 789 -14.91 -4.53 -8.02
CA LEU A 789 -15.93 -3.54 -7.73
C LEU A 789 -17.10 -3.63 -8.71
N ASN A 790 -16.85 -3.63 -10.02
CA ASN A 790 -17.91 -3.65 -11.04
C ASN A 790 -18.77 -4.93 -11.00
N ARG A 791 -18.19 -6.09 -10.65
CA ARG A 791 -18.92 -7.36 -10.58
C ARG A 791 -19.93 -7.39 -9.44
N SER A 792 -19.64 -6.69 -8.34
CA SER A 792 -20.47 -6.69 -7.14
C SER A 792 -21.34 -5.44 -7.02
N ASN A 793 -20.85 -4.29 -7.49
CA ASN A 793 -21.55 -2.99 -7.44
C ASN A 793 -21.11 -2.11 -8.62
N LEU A 794 -21.92 -2.03 -9.67
CA LEU A 794 -21.67 -1.17 -10.83
C LEU A 794 -21.61 0.34 -10.48
N GLY A 795 -22.16 0.72 -9.33
CA GLY A 795 -22.10 2.07 -8.81
C GLY A 795 -20.85 2.37 -7.95
N ALA A 796 -19.96 1.39 -7.77
CA ALA A 796 -18.78 1.55 -6.94
C ALA A 796 -17.78 2.55 -7.54
N MET A 797 -17.11 3.28 -6.65
CA MET A 797 -16.28 4.43 -7.01
C MET A 797 -14.86 4.29 -6.46
N ILE A 798 -13.87 4.75 -7.21
CA ILE A 798 -12.48 4.86 -6.77
C ILE A 798 -12.03 6.31 -6.87
N ASP A 799 -11.64 6.89 -5.74
CA ASP A 799 -10.96 8.18 -5.72
C ASP A 799 -9.48 7.97 -5.50
N LEU A 800 -8.66 8.72 -6.26
CA LEU A 800 -7.24 8.83 -5.99
C LEU A 800 -6.94 10.18 -5.35
N HIS A 801 -6.33 10.11 -4.18
CA HIS A 801 -5.71 11.21 -3.50
C HIS A 801 -4.19 11.09 -3.57
N SER A 802 -3.52 12.24 -3.63
CA SER A 802 -2.06 12.30 -3.62
C SER A 802 -1.60 13.69 -3.15
N ALA A 803 -0.55 13.70 -2.34
CA ALA A 803 0.26 14.88 -2.10
C ALA A 803 1.05 15.28 -3.37
N ASN A 804 1.50 16.53 -3.46
CA ASN A 804 2.36 16.96 -4.54
C ASN A 804 3.77 16.37 -4.39
N GLN A 805 4.05 15.36 -5.21
CA GLN A 805 5.34 14.65 -5.21
C GLN A 805 6.47 15.42 -5.91
N TYR A 806 6.20 16.64 -6.38
CA TYR A 806 7.20 17.51 -6.99
C TYR A 806 8.11 18.17 -5.95
N ASN A 807 8.75 17.36 -5.11
CA ASN A 807 9.62 17.79 -4.01
C ASN A 807 10.83 16.84 -3.84
N PRO A 808 11.88 17.24 -3.08
CA PRO A 808 13.11 16.43 -2.95
C PRO A 808 12.93 15.05 -2.34
N ARG A 809 11.94 14.84 -1.46
CA ARG A 809 11.73 13.54 -0.78
C ARG A 809 11.15 12.47 -1.72
N ASP A 810 10.48 12.92 -2.77
CA ASP A 810 9.74 12.08 -3.72
C ASP A 810 10.38 12.04 -5.12
N GLY A 811 11.62 12.52 -5.24
CA GLY A 811 12.35 12.55 -6.50
C GLY A 811 11.71 13.48 -7.55
N PHE A 812 10.97 14.51 -7.12
CA PHE A 812 10.30 15.45 -8.02
C PHE A 812 9.33 14.81 -9.02
N ALA A 813 8.63 13.73 -8.68
CA ALA A 813 7.60 13.17 -9.56
C ALA A 813 6.40 14.12 -9.70
N ASN A 814 5.83 14.24 -10.90
CA ASN A 814 4.50 14.84 -11.06
C ASN A 814 3.46 13.78 -10.68
N SER A 815 2.62 14.03 -9.66
CA SER A 815 1.66 13.01 -9.19
C SER A 815 0.71 12.55 -10.30
N ALA A 816 0.28 13.46 -11.19
CA ALA A 816 -0.54 13.11 -12.34
C ALA A 816 0.18 12.18 -13.34
N ASN A 817 1.47 12.43 -13.61
CA ASN A 817 2.26 11.60 -14.53
C ASN A 817 2.58 10.23 -13.92
N LEU A 818 2.97 10.21 -12.64
CA LEU A 818 3.29 8.99 -11.89
C LEU A 818 2.12 7.99 -11.86
N TYR A 819 0.89 8.49 -11.74
CA TYR A 819 -0.30 7.66 -11.60
C TYR A 819 -1.15 7.56 -12.88
N LEU A 820 -0.69 8.11 -14.01
CA LEU A 820 -1.47 8.15 -15.25
C LEU A 820 -1.93 6.77 -15.72
N GLU A 821 -1.13 5.73 -15.49
CA GLU A 821 -1.46 4.33 -15.84
C GLU A 821 -2.71 3.79 -15.14
N HIS A 822 -3.12 4.42 -14.03
CA HIS A 822 -4.26 4.05 -13.20
C HIS A 822 -5.53 4.83 -13.54
N PHE A 823 -5.40 6.01 -14.14
CA PHE A 823 -6.52 6.91 -14.47
C PHE A 823 -7.65 6.26 -15.28
N PRO A 824 -7.40 5.28 -16.16
CA PRO A 824 -8.46 4.52 -16.81
C PRO A 824 -9.48 3.89 -15.86
N TYR A 825 -9.06 3.60 -14.63
CA TYR A 825 -9.84 2.84 -13.65
C TYR A 825 -10.27 3.68 -12.45
N LEU A 826 -10.07 5.00 -12.45
CA LEU A 826 -10.50 5.91 -11.37
C LEU A 826 -11.82 6.60 -11.72
N ASP A 827 -12.53 7.11 -10.72
CA ASP A 827 -13.71 7.97 -10.91
C ASP A 827 -13.41 9.45 -10.66
N ARG A 828 -12.56 9.76 -9.67
CA ARG A 828 -12.26 11.14 -9.27
C ARG A 828 -10.83 11.31 -8.81
N LEU A 829 -10.24 12.46 -9.13
CA LEU A 829 -8.96 12.90 -8.58
C LEU A 829 -9.20 13.86 -7.42
N TRP A 830 -8.40 13.73 -6.37
CA TRP A 830 -8.39 14.65 -5.25
C TRP A 830 -6.95 14.95 -4.84
N PHE A 831 -6.24 15.65 -5.71
CA PHE A 831 -4.85 16.02 -5.49
C PHE A 831 -4.74 17.23 -4.57
N GLY A 832 -3.86 17.08 -3.57
CA GLY A 832 -4.03 17.78 -2.31
C GLY A 832 -2.80 18.39 -1.70
N GLU A 833 -2.23 17.76 -0.66
CA GLU A 833 -1.19 18.37 0.17
C GLU A 833 -0.08 18.93 -0.70
N TYR A 834 0.39 20.14 -0.37
CA TYR A 834 1.47 20.83 -1.09
C TYR A 834 1.16 21.24 -2.55
N PHE A 835 -0.07 21.06 -3.05
CA PHE A 835 -0.48 21.67 -4.32
C PHE A 835 -0.69 23.18 -4.14
N ASN A 836 -0.13 23.97 -5.06
CA ASN A 836 -0.25 25.42 -5.04
C ASN A 836 -1.32 25.90 -6.04
N TYR A 837 -2.46 26.34 -5.50
CA TYR A 837 -3.60 26.84 -6.27
C TYR A 837 -3.40 28.28 -6.82
N ASP A 838 -2.22 28.88 -6.63
CA ASP A 838 -1.78 30.10 -7.31
C ASP A 838 -0.98 29.84 -8.59
N TYR A 839 -0.69 28.59 -8.91
CA TYR A 839 -0.04 28.25 -10.17
C TYR A 839 -0.92 28.57 -11.39
N PRO A 840 -0.30 28.82 -12.56
CA PRO A 840 -1.00 29.24 -13.77
C PRO A 840 -2.08 28.26 -14.26
N PRO A 841 -3.03 28.70 -15.10
CA PRO A 841 -4.15 27.87 -15.57
C PRO A 841 -3.72 26.56 -16.25
N GLU A 842 -2.64 26.55 -17.02
CA GLU A 842 -2.12 25.34 -17.65
C GLU A 842 -1.65 24.29 -16.63
N PHE A 843 -1.17 24.69 -15.45
CA PHE A 843 -0.85 23.74 -14.38
C PHE A 843 -2.13 23.09 -13.83
N TRP A 844 -3.19 23.88 -13.64
CA TRP A 844 -4.48 23.35 -13.21
C TRP A 844 -5.06 22.37 -14.22
N LEU A 845 -5.02 22.72 -15.51
CA LEU A 845 -5.54 21.85 -16.56
C LEU A 845 -4.81 20.51 -16.62
N ILE A 846 -3.47 20.52 -16.53
CA ILE A 846 -2.64 19.33 -16.71
C ILE A 846 -2.48 18.51 -15.43
N GLU A 847 -2.16 19.13 -14.30
CA GLU A 847 -1.86 18.39 -13.07
C GLU A 847 -3.03 18.24 -12.11
N VAL A 848 -4.07 19.10 -12.18
CA VAL A 848 -5.12 19.16 -11.13
C VAL A 848 -6.49 18.71 -11.63
N SER A 849 -6.87 19.05 -12.85
CA SER A 849 -8.27 18.93 -13.32
C SER A 849 -8.70 17.51 -13.68
N GLY A 850 -7.77 16.68 -14.18
CA GLY A 850 -8.07 15.37 -14.76
C GLY A 850 -8.68 15.40 -16.18
N ILE A 851 -9.07 16.57 -16.69
CA ILE A 851 -9.87 16.72 -17.91
C ILE A 851 -9.16 16.15 -19.15
N PRO A 852 -7.86 16.39 -19.41
CA PRO A 852 -7.16 15.82 -20.57
C PRO A 852 -7.14 14.29 -20.60
N TYR A 853 -7.48 13.65 -19.48
CA TYR A 853 -7.40 12.20 -19.30
C TYR A 853 -8.79 11.53 -19.26
N GLY A 854 -9.88 12.31 -19.28
CA GLY A 854 -11.23 11.80 -19.13
C GLY A 854 -11.68 11.65 -17.67
N LEU A 855 -11.08 12.44 -16.77
CA LEU A 855 -11.40 12.52 -15.35
C LEU A 855 -11.85 13.92 -14.97
N MET A 856 -12.43 14.04 -13.78
CA MET A 856 -12.70 15.31 -13.11
C MET A 856 -12.04 15.30 -11.73
N GLY A 857 -11.67 16.48 -11.23
CA GLY A 857 -10.94 16.65 -9.99
C GLY A 857 -11.71 17.38 -8.88
N GLU A 858 -11.11 17.41 -7.70
CA GLU A 858 -11.47 18.21 -6.52
C GLU A 858 -10.21 18.77 -5.86
N MET A 859 -10.36 19.73 -4.95
CA MET A 859 -9.25 20.42 -4.27
C MET A 859 -9.16 20.07 -2.77
N LEU A 860 -7.97 20.14 -2.18
CA LEU A 860 -7.76 19.89 -0.74
C LEU A 860 -6.98 21.01 -0.03
N GLU A 861 -5.74 21.32 -0.43
CA GLU A 861 -4.84 22.20 0.34
C GLU A 861 -5.47 23.57 0.62
N GLY A 862 -5.57 23.95 1.90
CA GLY A 862 -6.24 25.17 2.32
C GLY A 862 -7.74 25.29 1.95
N GLY A 863 -8.38 24.22 1.45
CA GLY A 863 -9.72 24.25 0.87
C GLY A 863 -9.77 24.59 -0.62
N GLY A 864 -8.61 24.79 -1.28
CA GLY A 864 -8.54 25.15 -2.69
C GLY A 864 -8.79 26.63 -2.99
N ASN A 865 -8.91 26.97 -4.28
CA ASN A 865 -9.44 28.25 -4.74
C ASN A 865 -10.80 28.02 -5.40
N PRO A 866 -11.93 28.33 -4.74
CA PRO A 866 -13.26 27.98 -5.24
C PRO A 866 -13.62 28.67 -6.56
N TRP A 867 -13.12 29.88 -6.78
CA TRP A 867 -13.36 30.62 -8.03
C TRP A 867 -12.64 29.99 -9.21
N ARG A 868 -11.34 29.72 -9.07
CA ARG A 868 -10.54 29.07 -10.11
C ARG A 868 -10.99 27.62 -10.35
N GLY A 869 -11.34 26.90 -9.29
CA GLY A 869 -11.88 25.55 -9.36
C GLY A 869 -13.13 25.45 -10.23
N MET A 870 -14.03 26.44 -10.17
CA MET A 870 -15.25 26.47 -11.00
C MET A 870 -14.99 26.60 -12.51
N LEU A 871 -13.80 27.04 -12.96
CA LEU A 871 -13.42 26.96 -14.38
C LEU A 871 -13.30 25.52 -14.89
N TYR A 872 -13.04 24.57 -13.99
CA TYR A 872 -12.86 23.14 -14.27
C TYR A 872 -13.99 22.28 -13.68
N GLY A 873 -15.02 22.88 -13.08
CA GLY A 873 -16.09 22.14 -12.41
C GLY A 873 -15.71 21.54 -11.05
N MET A 874 -14.71 22.11 -10.39
CA MET A 874 -14.10 21.54 -9.18
C MET A 874 -14.51 22.30 -7.92
N THR A 875 -14.69 21.57 -6.81
CA THR A 875 -14.87 22.12 -5.46
C THR A 875 -13.84 21.54 -4.50
N GLY A 876 -13.76 22.09 -3.28
CA GLY A 876 -13.18 21.36 -2.15
C GLY A 876 -14.15 20.28 -1.64
N ARG A 877 -13.76 19.49 -0.65
CA ARG A 877 -14.64 18.50 0.02
C ARG A 877 -15.12 19.00 1.38
N SER A 878 -16.38 18.72 1.71
CA SER A 878 -16.93 18.95 3.05
C SER A 878 -16.41 17.89 4.04
N PRO A 879 -16.35 18.15 5.35
CA PRO A 879 -16.69 19.41 6.03
C PRO A 879 -15.55 20.43 6.03
N ARG A 880 -14.38 20.14 5.42
CA ARG A 880 -13.26 21.10 5.38
C ARG A 880 -13.64 22.40 4.66
N VAL A 881 -14.50 22.31 3.65
CA VAL A 881 -15.12 23.44 2.94
C VAL A 881 -16.64 23.31 3.01
N ASP A 882 -17.35 24.42 3.24
CA ASP A 882 -18.80 24.46 3.11
C ASP A 882 -19.20 24.71 1.65
N ASN A 883 -19.63 23.64 0.98
CA ASN A 883 -20.09 23.69 -0.41
C ASN A 883 -21.62 23.88 -0.51
N GLY A 884 -22.35 23.84 0.59
CA GLY A 884 -23.82 23.87 0.59
C GLY A 884 -24.41 25.05 -0.18
N PRO A 885 -23.93 26.30 0.02
CA PRO A 885 -24.38 27.46 -0.75
C PRO A 885 -24.14 27.32 -2.27
N LEU A 886 -22.98 26.80 -2.68
CA LEU A 886 -22.63 26.60 -4.08
C LEU A 886 -23.47 25.50 -4.72
N TRP A 887 -23.72 24.39 -4.01
CA TRP A 887 -24.60 23.32 -4.46
C TRP A 887 -26.05 23.78 -4.63
N LYS A 888 -26.55 24.68 -3.78
CA LYS A 888 -27.88 25.32 -3.99
C LYS A 888 -27.92 26.14 -5.27
N LEU A 889 -26.86 26.89 -5.58
CA LEU A 889 -26.76 27.58 -6.87
C LEU A 889 -26.80 26.55 -8.02
N TRP A 890 -26.04 25.47 -7.93
CA TRP A 890 -26.02 24.42 -8.94
C TRP A 890 -27.41 23.82 -9.19
N ASP A 891 -28.15 23.52 -8.11
CA ASP A 891 -29.51 23.00 -8.19
C ASP A 891 -30.47 24.02 -8.81
N SER A 892 -30.39 25.28 -8.41
CA SER A 892 -31.26 26.36 -8.94
C SER A 892 -30.99 26.68 -10.42
N PHE A 893 -29.73 26.62 -10.85
CA PHE A 893 -29.36 26.79 -12.24
C PHE A 893 -29.72 25.55 -13.07
N GLY A 894 -29.66 24.37 -12.46
CA GLY A 894 -29.73 23.08 -13.15
C GLY A 894 -28.38 22.73 -13.78
N MET A 895 -27.30 22.68 -12.98
CA MET A 895 -25.97 22.31 -13.49
C MET A 895 -25.95 20.92 -14.14
N GLN A 896 -26.70 19.98 -13.57
CA GLN A 896 -26.96 18.70 -14.22
C GLN A 896 -27.62 18.92 -15.59
N LYS A 897 -27.12 18.22 -16.61
CA LYS A 897 -27.50 18.32 -18.02
C LYS A 897 -27.04 19.58 -18.74
N SER A 898 -26.30 20.47 -18.07
CA SER A 898 -25.64 21.59 -18.76
C SER A 898 -24.44 21.10 -19.57
N GLU A 899 -24.20 21.72 -20.72
CA GLU A 899 -23.01 21.45 -21.51
C GLU A 899 -21.85 22.32 -21.03
N MET A 900 -20.76 21.69 -20.59
CA MET A 900 -19.54 22.38 -20.20
C MET A 900 -18.67 22.67 -21.44
N ILE A 901 -18.32 23.94 -21.63
CA ILE A 901 -17.40 24.42 -22.66
C ILE A 901 -16.29 25.20 -21.95
N GLY A 902 -15.16 24.55 -21.76
CA GLY A 902 -14.01 25.10 -21.06
C GLY A 902 -13.31 26.24 -21.79
N TYR A 903 -12.55 27.06 -21.06
CA TYR A 903 -11.73 28.13 -21.65
C TYR A 903 -10.68 27.60 -22.65
N TRP A 904 -10.30 26.32 -22.55
CA TRP A 904 -9.35 25.68 -23.47
C TRP A 904 -9.95 25.39 -24.84
N VAL A 905 -11.29 25.39 -24.98
CA VAL A 905 -11.98 25.12 -26.24
C VAL A 905 -11.84 26.31 -27.17
N LYS A 906 -11.23 26.13 -28.35
CA LYS A 906 -10.94 27.21 -29.30
C LYS A 906 -12.17 28.04 -29.68
N ASP A 907 -13.29 27.34 -29.85
CA ASP A 907 -14.59 27.88 -30.26
C ASP A 907 -15.52 28.24 -29.10
N ASN A 908 -14.98 28.41 -27.87
CA ASN A 908 -15.73 28.84 -26.70
C ASN A 908 -16.55 30.12 -27.02
N PRO A 909 -17.88 30.12 -26.76
CA PRO A 909 -18.76 31.23 -27.09
C PRO A 909 -18.54 32.48 -26.22
N VAL A 910 -17.80 32.39 -25.12
CA VAL A 910 -17.52 33.52 -24.23
C VAL A 910 -16.03 33.70 -24.12
N LYS A 911 -15.55 34.89 -24.48
CA LYS A 911 -14.16 35.31 -24.33
C LYS A 911 -14.08 36.57 -23.49
N THR A 912 -12.97 36.76 -22.82
CA THR A 912 -12.66 37.98 -22.08
C THR A 912 -11.68 38.84 -22.88
N ASN A 913 -11.49 40.08 -22.45
CA ASN A 913 -10.47 40.99 -22.95
C ASN A 913 -9.08 40.80 -22.30
N SER A 914 -8.86 39.77 -21.46
CA SER A 914 -7.58 39.49 -20.80
C SER A 914 -7.23 38.00 -20.89
N GLU A 915 -5.99 37.69 -21.27
CA GLU A 915 -5.47 36.31 -21.30
C GLU A 915 -5.33 35.67 -19.91
N LYS A 916 -5.30 36.48 -18.85
CA LYS A 916 -5.20 36.02 -17.45
C LYS A 916 -6.55 35.91 -16.74
N THR A 917 -7.63 36.34 -17.38
CA THR A 917 -8.99 36.16 -16.85
C THR A 917 -9.77 35.25 -17.78
N LEU A 918 -10.07 34.05 -17.33
CA LEU A 918 -10.60 32.98 -18.16
C LEU A 918 -12.09 32.77 -17.93
N ALA A 919 -12.77 32.23 -18.94
CA ALA A 919 -14.21 31.96 -18.92
C ALA A 919 -14.51 30.51 -19.33
N THR A 920 -15.19 29.78 -18.46
CA THR A 920 -15.81 28.48 -18.77
C THR A 920 -17.33 28.65 -18.78
N VAL A 921 -17.99 28.02 -19.74
CA VAL A 921 -19.42 28.16 -19.99
C VAL A 921 -20.14 26.86 -19.64
N TYR A 922 -21.25 26.94 -18.91
CA TYR A 922 -22.19 25.86 -18.66
C TYR A 922 -23.52 26.23 -19.30
N ARG A 923 -23.86 25.58 -20.42
CA ARG A 923 -24.93 26.01 -21.33
C ARG A 923 -26.15 25.09 -21.28
N HIS A 924 -27.33 25.68 -21.13
CA HIS A 924 -28.61 25.13 -21.60
C HIS A 924 -29.01 25.84 -22.88
N MET A 925 -28.80 25.18 -24.02
CA MET A 925 -28.95 25.81 -25.34
C MET A 925 -30.30 26.50 -25.50
N GLY A 926 -30.28 27.81 -25.79
CA GLY A 926 -31.48 28.61 -26.03
C GLY A 926 -32.33 28.98 -24.82
N ASP A 927 -31.94 28.59 -23.61
CA ASP A 927 -32.65 28.91 -22.36
C ASP A 927 -31.82 29.82 -21.46
N LYS A 928 -30.69 29.30 -20.95
CA LYS A 928 -29.83 30.02 -20.00
C LYS A 928 -28.41 29.48 -20.01
N THR A 929 -27.47 30.31 -19.57
CA THR A 929 -26.05 29.96 -19.52
C THR A 929 -25.43 30.45 -18.21
N LEU A 930 -24.64 29.63 -17.55
CA LEU A 930 -23.80 30.05 -16.43
C LEU A 930 -22.36 30.23 -16.93
N ILE A 931 -21.82 31.43 -16.76
CA ILE A 931 -20.44 31.77 -17.08
C ILE A 931 -19.65 31.78 -15.77
N SER A 932 -18.65 30.90 -15.68
CA SER A 932 -17.65 30.94 -14.62
C SER A 932 -16.46 31.76 -15.08
N LEU A 933 -16.15 32.84 -14.37
CA LEU A 933 -14.97 33.68 -14.56
C LEU A 933 -14.01 33.50 -13.40
N ALA A 934 -12.71 33.45 -13.65
CA ALA A 934 -11.69 33.59 -12.61
C ALA A 934 -10.41 34.24 -13.16
N THR A 935 -9.68 34.94 -12.29
CA THR A 935 -8.51 35.73 -12.68
C THR A 935 -7.21 35.28 -12.00
N TRP A 936 -6.12 35.38 -12.78
CA TRP A 936 -4.72 35.28 -12.35
C TRP A 936 -4.00 36.63 -12.41
N GLU A 937 -4.76 37.72 -12.56
CA GLU A 937 -4.17 39.07 -12.45
C GLU A 937 -3.66 39.32 -11.02
N ASP A 938 -2.61 40.14 -10.93
CA ASP A 938 -2.00 40.53 -9.65
C ASP A 938 -2.73 41.66 -8.94
N THR A 939 -3.79 42.18 -9.56
CA THR A 939 -4.70 43.23 -9.10
C THR A 939 -6.14 42.89 -9.48
N ASP A 940 -7.10 43.68 -9.02
CA ASP A 940 -8.48 43.58 -9.51
C ASP A 940 -8.53 43.76 -11.04
N ALA A 941 -9.20 42.82 -11.71
CA ALA A 941 -9.29 42.76 -13.16
C ALA A 941 -10.54 43.48 -13.66
N LYS A 942 -10.38 44.32 -14.69
CA LYS A 942 -11.47 44.96 -15.43
C LYS A 942 -11.80 44.14 -16.66
N VAL A 943 -12.97 43.52 -16.65
CA VAL A 943 -13.33 42.46 -17.59
C VAL A 943 -14.55 42.87 -18.40
N THR A 944 -14.47 42.74 -19.71
CA THR A 944 -15.64 42.80 -20.60
C THR A 944 -15.77 41.46 -21.31
N LEU A 945 -17.00 40.96 -21.44
CA LEU A 945 -17.28 39.69 -22.09
C LEU A 945 -17.64 39.90 -23.57
N SER A 946 -16.90 39.22 -24.45
CA SER A 946 -17.27 39.03 -25.84
C SER A 946 -18.05 37.73 -25.94
N ILE A 947 -19.35 37.83 -26.25
CA ILE A 947 -20.29 36.71 -26.23
C ILE A 947 -20.83 36.45 -27.64
N ASP A 948 -20.65 35.23 -28.14
CA ASP A 948 -21.29 34.72 -29.34
C ASP A 948 -22.69 34.20 -28.99
N TRP A 949 -23.66 35.11 -29.10
CA TRP A 949 -25.06 34.87 -28.78
C TRP A 949 -25.69 33.75 -29.61
N ALA A 950 -25.30 33.62 -30.89
CA ALA A 950 -25.80 32.57 -31.77
C ALA A 950 -25.36 31.20 -31.29
N LYS A 951 -24.09 31.06 -30.86
CA LYS A 951 -23.61 29.82 -30.23
C LYS A 951 -24.30 29.52 -28.90
N LEU A 952 -24.78 30.51 -28.15
CA LEU A 952 -25.56 30.27 -26.93
C LEU A 952 -27.05 29.99 -27.20
N GLY A 953 -27.55 30.32 -28.40
CA GLY A 953 -28.97 30.29 -28.74
C GLY A 953 -29.78 31.42 -28.10
N LEU A 954 -29.12 32.48 -27.63
CA LEU A 954 -29.72 33.58 -26.89
C LEU A 954 -29.77 34.86 -27.72
N ASP A 955 -30.66 35.79 -27.36
CA ASP A 955 -30.82 37.09 -28.02
C ASP A 955 -30.28 38.19 -27.10
N ALA A 956 -29.18 38.83 -27.52
CA ALA A 956 -28.50 39.88 -26.75
C ALA A 956 -29.43 41.01 -26.28
N SER A 957 -30.50 41.30 -27.04
CA SER A 957 -31.44 42.37 -26.70
C SER A 957 -32.43 42.02 -25.60
N LYS A 958 -32.52 40.73 -25.23
CA LYS A 958 -33.52 40.19 -24.30
C LYS A 958 -32.93 39.61 -23.02
N VAL A 959 -31.62 39.45 -22.97
CA VAL A 959 -30.93 38.79 -21.84
C VAL A 959 -30.37 39.78 -20.84
N THR A 960 -30.25 39.34 -19.59
CA THR A 960 -29.52 40.06 -18.53
C THR A 960 -28.38 39.18 -18.01
N LEU A 961 -27.24 39.79 -17.68
CA LEU A 961 -26.14 39.11 -17.00
C LEU A 961 -26.32 39.32 -15.50
N HIS A 962 -26.57 38.24 -14.76
CA HIS A 962 -26.91 38.30 -13.34
C HIS A 962 -26.03 37.36 -12.52
N ALA A 963 -25.25 37.91 -11.60
CA ALA A 963 -24.53 37.15 -10.59
C ALA A 963 -25.40 37.05 -9.32
N PRO A 964 -25.99 35.89 -8.98
CA PRO A 964 -26.74 35.75 -7.74
C PRO A 964 -25.81 35.79 -6.52
N SER A 965 -26.33 36.16 -5.34
CA SER A 965 -25.55 36.03 -4.11
C SER A 965 -25.32 34.56 -3.76
N VAL A 966 -24.07 34.22 -3.47
CA VAL A 966 -23.67 32.89 -2.96
C VAL A 966 -22.76 33.11 -1.76
N GLU A 967 -23.20 32.66 -0.60
CA GLU A 967 -22.47 32.80 0.65
C GLU A 967 -21.03 32.26 0.50
N ASN A 968 -20.06 33.01 1.06
CA ASN A 968 -18.62 32.73 0.98
C ASN A 968 -18.02 32.70 -0.44
N PHE A 969 -18.78 33.03 -1.49
CA PHE A 969 -18.32 33.02 -2.88
C PHE A 969 -18.47 34.38 -3.58
N GLN A 970 -19.68 34.95 -3.64
CA GLN A 970 -19.94 36.24 -4.33
C GLN A 970 -21.16 37.00 -3.77
N GLN A 971 -21.16 38.33 -3.95
CA GLN A 971 -22.32 39.18 -3.72
C GLN A 971 -23.20 39.26 -4.97
N GLU A 972 -24.47 39.64 -4.79
CA GLU A 972 -25.39 39.84 -5.91
C GLU A 972 -24.98 41.04 -6.77
N ALA A 973 -24.99 40.88 -8.09
CA ALA A 973 -24.71 41.94 -9.05
C ALA A 973 -25.39 41.67 -10.41
N SER A 974 -25.59 42.71 -11.22
CA SER A 974 -26.18 42.58 -12.57
C SER A 974 -25.56 43.57 -13.55
N TRP A 975 -25.49 43.16 -14.82
CA TRP A 975 -24.89 43.92 -15.91
C TRP A 975 -25.69 43.73 -17.20
N ARG A 976 -25.51 44.67 -18.14
CA ARG A 976 -25.94 44.54 -19.53
C ARG A 976 -24.82 43.94 -20.39
N PRO A 977 -25.15 43.31 -21.52
CA PRO A 977 -24.15 42.93 -22.52
C PRO A 977 -23.21 44.10 -22.87
N GLY A 978 -21.90 43.88 -22.70
CA GLY A 978 -20.86 44.87 -23.01
C GLY A 978 -20.39 45.73 -21.82
N ASP A 979 -21.07 45.68 -20.68
CA ASP A 979 -20.64 46.40 -19.48
C ASP A 979 -19.28 45.87 -18.96
N GLU A 980 -18.49 46.76 -18.35
CA GLU A 980 -17.27 46.41 -17.62
C GLU A 980 -17.60 45.83 -16.23
N MET A 981 -16.97 44.71 -15.90
CA MET A 981 -17.08 44.03 -14.62
C MET A 981 -15.75 44.11 -13.86
N VAL A 982 -15.82 44.22 -12.54
CA VAL A 982 -14.63 44.14 -11.68
C VAL A 982 -14.55 42.75 -11.06
N VAL A 983 -13.51 42.00 -11.39
CA VAL A 983 -13.22 40.69 -10.79
C VAL A 983 -12.06 40.86 -9.83
N PRO A 984 -12.24 40.66 -8.51
CA PRO A 984 -11.17 40.88 -7.54
C PRO A 984 -9.96 39.96 -7.77
N LYS A 985 -8.76 40.43 -7.38
CA LYS A 985 -7.51 39.66 -7.47
C LYS A 985 -7.69 38.23 -6.94
N GLY A 986 -7.32 37.23 -7.74
CA GLY A 986 -7.34 35.81 -7.35
C GLY A 986 -8.73 35.20 -7.13
N LYS A 987 -9.81 35.94 -7.45
CA LYS A 987 -11.20 35.49 -7.34
C LYS A 987 -11.84 35.37 -8.72
N GLY A 988 -13.17 35.33 -8.73
CA GLY A 988 -14.00 35.08 -9.89
C GLY A 988 -15.46 35.42 -9.65
N LEU A 989 -16.29 35.14 -10.65
CA LEU A 989 -17.74 35.36 -10.64
C LEU A 989 -18.45 34.21 -11.34
N LEU A 990 -19.63 33.85 -10.85
CA LEU A 990 -20.60 32.97 -11.49
C LEU A 990 -21.77 33.82 -11.97
N ILE A 991 -21.92 33.93 -13.30
CA ILE A 991 -22.88 34.85 -13.93
C ILE A 991 -23.89 34.04 -14.74
N ILE A 992 -25.17 34.16 -14.39
CA ILE A 992 -26.27 33.57 -15.14
C ILE A 992 -26.72 34.55 -16.22
N VAL A 993 -26.75 34.09 -17.45
CA VAL A 993 -27.31 34.79 -18.61
C VAL A 993 -28.61 34.11 -18.99
N LYS A 994 -29.71 34.85 -18.96
CA LYS A 994 -31.06 34.39 -19.30
C LYS A 994 -31.91 35.54 -19.82
#